data_AF-A0AAE1CE20-F1
#
_entry.id   AF-A0AAE1CE20-F1
#
_cell.length_a   1.000
_cell.length_b   1.000
_cell.length_c   1.000
_cell.angle_alpha   90.00
_cell.angle_beta   90.00
_cell.angle_gamma   90.00
#
_symmetry.space_group_name_H-M   'P 1'
#
loop_
_entity.id
_entity.type
_entity.pdbx_description
1 polymer ?
#
loop_
_entity_poly.entity_id
_entity_poly.type
_entity_poly.pdbx_seq_one_letter_code
_entity_poly.pdbx_strand_id
1 'polypeptide(L)'
;MSNYTIQTGIWVNYDTSPALGATLTVSIRWGNYLIAALSSLVAWAGASAWSIVSYSLHQRLAAVRNKDVLHQQLQVHFRTGGSFLDSWLDGFSLHRAWKGRVGRVRRRTLTVSMLALVLFLVFTAAGIFVAEVATKSYQDVLVLAAPNDCGDIIFQDQPGRHNAVVDEVFGLQNDIYFWARNYARDIKAHGRESSFSVPSLPFTSHETGCPYSNGTTCLGANRTQGPAWMMESGPLNSHTHFGMNAPEQDRITWGVIGTCAVVDAQNLTIAPYWRIDNYNGKEINNSYVGILQQLGPDLGYDSNLMFEVPVNLMYERTGFFSQRGMWSPITETPDKAITGPPFDRKDADMVMITTTQGLMFYYQPVDDPYFFAHRAVTGDEYATDMNTTVYYSSQLFGLMVCSEQQQLCNPNTNQCTNWNASQGVYDAVEYNTLDLNNAQRATAMALVSSVKLVGGFLSYSARGTSNLMIAEQRGVRSGSSVPSNQWVKEVELWFAANLAGLQNTLLQWIAKPWPQGHPEPLHQFVNLTYLDLEYKTHNVTREKDTLCRSQLIRSSAAVQNFSVLALVVVMVICTAVIVAALLLPGCVSYSRNRRRARGKGLSSAAEAGRVARMADAKYNVLAMALQGAGVGGWEQGGSEIPVTKGPVAILPPMEKDGMAAYPCASCVICRVPSGGSESDSDGKEVKWGEKKPVLKVDTDVVGGCHGDTKEKRKGSNGESFRGLDRHLTEVTLVASPVEMEDKGRHDR
;
A
#
# COMPACT_ATOMS: atom_id res chain seq x y z
N MET A 1 16.81 -3.84 -15.10
CA MET A 1 15.44 -3.49 -14.66
C MET A 1 15.28 -1.98 -14.72
N SER A 2 14.18 -1.50 -15.27
CA SER A 2 13.85 -0.07 -15.32
C SER A 2 13.59 0.46 -13.90
N ASN A 3 14.23 1.57 -13.55
CA ASN A 3 14.05 2.22 -12.25
C ASN A 3 12.82 3.14 -12.32
N TYR A 4 11.61 2.57 -12.22
CA TYR A 4 10.37 3.32 -12.15
C TYR A 4 10.26 3.99 -10.76
N THR A 5 9.81 5.24 -10.74
CA THR A 5 9.52 5.92 -9.47
C THR A 5 8.04 5.75 -9.11
N ILE A 6 7.66 5.99 -7.85
CA ILE A 6 6.27 5.86 -7.42
C ILE A 6 5.58 7.22 -7.60
N GLN A 7 4.41 7.22 -8.25
CA GLN A 7 3.61 8.42 -8.39
C GLN A 7 2.98 8.78 -7.04
N THR A 8 3.17 10.03 -6.62
CA THR A 8 2.54 10.57 -5.41
C THR A 8 1.43 11.55 -5.77
N GLY A 9 0.46 11.71 -4.87
CA GLY A 9 -0.74 12.52 -5.09
C GLY A 9 -2.02 11.70 -5.04
N ILE A 10 -3.12 12.31 -5.50
CA ILE A 10 -4.45 11.70 -5.49
C ILE A 10 -4.69 10.93 -6.80
N TRP A 11 -5.19 9.71 -6.67
CA TRP A 11 -5.65 8.86 -7.77
C TRP A 11 -6.88 8.06 -7.32
N VAL A 12 -7.46 7.27 -8.21
CA VAL A 12 -8.62 6.41 -7.91
C VAL A 12 -8.23 4.97 -8.22
N ASN A 13 -8.27 4.07 -7.25
CA ASN A 13 -8.20 2.63 -7.52
C ASN A 13 -9.58 2.15 -8.01
N TYR A 14 -9.64 1.69 -9.27
CA TYR A 14 -10.87 1.17 -9.87
C TYR A 14 -11.21 -0.28 -9.49
N ASP A 15 -10.44 -0.94 -8.60
CA ASP A 15 -10.87 -2.18 -7.91
C ASP A 15 -12.15 -1.97 -7.09
N THR A 16 -12.45 -0.72 -6.71
CA THR A 16 -13.62 -0.35 -5.91
C THR A 16 -14.34 0.85 -6.51
N SER A 17 -15.56 1.14 -6.04
CA SER A 17 -16.32 2.31 -6.51
C SER A 17 -15.50 3.61 -6.38
N PRO A 18 -15.57 4.56 -7.33
CA PRO A 18 -14.66 5.71 -7.37
C PRO A 18 -14.57 6.55 -6.08
N ALA A 19 -15.66 6.62 -5.30
CA ALA A 19 -15.68 7.34 -4.02
C ALA A 19 -14.91 6.62 -2.89
N LEU A 20 -14.83 5.28 -2.93
CA LEU A 20 -14.05 4.47 -1.98
C LEU A 20 -12.61 4.27 -2.47
N GLY A 21 -12.42 4.14 -3.78
CA GLY A 21 -11.12 3.98 -4.42
C GLY A 21 -10.24 5.22 -4.44
N ALA A 22 -10.81 6.41 -4.19
CA ALA A 22 -10.08 7.68 -4.10
C ALA A 22 -8.99 7.60 -3.02
N THR A 23 -7.74 7.53 -3.48
CA THR A 23 -6.54 7.22 -2.69
C THR A 23 -5.50 8.33 -2.83
N LEU A 24 -4.91 8.75 -1.72
CA LEU A 24 -3.78 9.68 -1.67
C LEU A 24 -2.51 8.89 -1.33
N THR A 25 -1.59 8.77 -2.28
CA THR A 25 -0.28 8.15 -2.06
C THR A 25 0.77 9.21 -1.72
N VAL A 26 1.45 9.04 -0.59
CA VAL A 26 2.54 9.92 -0.12
C VAL A 26 3.71 9.08 0.41
N SER A 27 4.91 9.65 0.47
CA SER A 27 6.03 8.95 1.14
C SER A 27 5.78 8.84 2.64
N ILE A 28 6.32 7.78 3.27
CA ILE A 28 6.10 7.47 4.71
C ILE A 28 6.39 8.67 5.62
N ARG A 29 7.39 9.50 5.29
CA ARG A 29 7.71 10.71 6.07
C ARG A 29 6.53 11.71 6.09
N TRP A 30 5.93 11.98 4.93
CA TRP A 30 4.78 12.88 4.84
C TRP A 30 3.49 12.23 5.36
N GLY A 31 3.34 10.91 5.18
CA GLY A 31 2.25 10.13 5.79
C GLY A 31 2.24 10.24 7.31
N ASN A 32 3.40 10.06 7.96
CA ASN A 32 3.54 10.22 9.41
C ASN A 32 3.21 11.65 9.89
N TYR A 33 3.60 12.69 9.15
CA TYR A 33 3.20 14.07 9.48
C TYR A 33 1.68 14.30 9.32
N LEU A 34 1.05 13.70 8.30
CA LEU A 34 -0.40 13.77 8.09
C LEU A 34 -1.17 13.06 9.22
N ILE A 35 -0.73 11.86 9.62
CA ILE A 35 -1.29 11.12 10.76
C ILE A 35 -1.19 11.96 12.04
N ALA A 36 -0.01 12.53 12.33
CA ALA A 36 0.19 13.38 13.51
C ALA A 36 -0.70 14.64 13.51
N ALA A 37 -0.89 15.28 12.35
CA ALA A 37 -1.77 16.42 12.20
C ALA A 37 -3.25 16.05 12.42
N LEU A 38 -3.71 14.92 11.89
CA LEU A 38 -5.07 14.40 12.08
C LEU A 38 -5.33 13.99 13.54
N SER A 39 -4.39 13.30 14.20
CA SER A 39 -4.52 12.96 15.63
C SER A 39 -4.58 14.22 16.50
N SER A 40 -3.82 15.26 16.15
CA SER A 40 -3.89 16.58 16.82
C SER A 40 -5.25 17.26 16.60
N LEU A 41 -5.80 17.19 15.39
CA LEU A 41 -7.13 17.72 15.07
C LEU A 41 -8.25 16.99 15.83
N VAL A 42 -8.17 15.65 15.96
CA VAL A 42 -9.10 14.86 16.78
C VAL A 42 -8.99 15.23 18.26
N ALA A 43 -7.78 15.48 18.78
CA ALA A 43 -7.60 15.94 20.15
C ALA A 43 -8.24 17.32 20.41
N TRP A 44 -8.09 18.27 19.47
CA TRP A 44 -8.75 19.58 19.54
C TRP A 44 -10.27 19.49 19.41
N ALA A 45 -10.77 18.60 18.55
CA ALA A 45 -12.20 18.30 18.46
C ALA A 45 -12.73 17.68 19.76
N GLY A 46 -11.95 16.84 20.43
CA GLY A 46 -12.25 16.31 21.77
C GLY A 46 -12.40 17.43 22.82
N ALA A 47 -11.39 18.29 22.96
CA ALA A 47 -11.45 19.43 23.88
C ALA A 47 -12.64 20.38 23.58
N SER A 48 -12.97 20.54 22.30
CA SER A 48 -14.12 21.31 21.82
C SER A 48 -15.46 20.63 22.18
N ALA A 49 -15.56 19.31 21.98
CA ALA A 49 -16.71 18.52 22.38
C ALA A 49 -16.94 18.56 23.90
N TRP A 50 -15.87 18.49 24.71
CA TRP A 50 -15.97 18.69 26.16
C TRP A 50 -16.54 20.06 26.49
N SER A 51 -16.07 21.12 25.81
CA SER A 51 -16.55 22.49 26.00
C SER A 51 -18.05 22.64 25.71
N ILE A 52 -18.59 21.92 24.72
CA ILE A 52 -20.04 21.89 24.41
C ILE A 52 -20.81 21.12 25.49
N VAL A 53 -20.29 19.98 25.95
CA VAL A 53 -20.91 19.14 26.99
C VAL A 53 -20.92 19.86 28.34
N SER A 54 -19.79 20.43 28.77
CA SER A 54 -19.67 21.19 30.01
C SER A 54 -20.53 22.46 29.98
N TYR A 55 -20.61 23.18 28.85
CA TYR A 55 -21.58 24.27 28.66
C TYR A 55 -23.03 23.79 28.90
N SER A 56 -23.40 22.65 28.29
CA SER A 56 -24.76 22.10 28.37
C SER A 56 -25.12 21.64 29.78
N LEU A 57 -24.20 20.96 30.46
CA LEU A 57 -24.36 20.52 31.85
C LEU A 57 -24.43 21.71 32.81
N HIS A 58 -23.55 22.70 32.64
CA HIS A 58 -23.60 23.95 33.39
C HIS A 58 -24.97 24.64 33.26
N GLN A 59 -25.48 24.84 32.04
CA GLN A 59 -26.78 25.51 31.84
C GLN A 59 -27.94 24.70 32.45
N ARG A 60 -27.87 23.36 32.47
CA ARG A 60 -28.86 22.49 33.13
C ARG A 60 -28.83 22.63 34.65
N LEU A 61 -27.65 22.63 35.27
CA LEU A 61 -27.50 22.83 36.72
C LEU A 61 -27.89 24.25 37.14
N ALA A 62 -27.49 25.26 36.36
CA ALA A 62 -27.81 26.65 36.63
C ALA A 62 -29.32 26.94 36.69
N ALA A 63 -30.14 26.18 35.94
CA ALA A 63 -31.60 26.31 35.88
C ALA A 63 -32.36 25.73 37.10
N VAL A 64 -31.71 24.91 37.95
CA VAL A 64 -32.36 24.32 39.13
C VAL A 64 -32.56 25.37 40.22
N ARG A 65 -33.76 25.49 40.79
CA ARG A 65 -34.06 26.50 41.82
C ARG A 65 -33.50 26.14 43.21
N ASN A 66 -33.69 24.89 43.65
CA ASN A 66 -33.23 24.45 44.97
C ASN A 66 -31.85 23.78 44.82
N LYS A 67 -30.80 24.52 45.18
CA LYS A 67 -29.40 24.07 45.05
C LYS A 67 -28.79 23.81 46.43
N ASP A 68 -28.15 22.65 46.59
CA ASP A 68 -27.23 22.40 47.70
C ASP A 68 -25.78 22.76 47.29
N VAL A 69 -24.86 22.74 48.26
CA VAL A 69 -23.45 23.09 48.04
C VAL A 69 -22.81 22.20 46.97
N LEU A 70 -23.12 20.91 46.96
CA LEU A 70 -22.65 19.97 45.92
C LEU A 70 -23.17 20.35 44.52
N HIS A 71 -24.39 20.88 44.41
CA HIS A 71 -24.93 21.36 43.13
C HIS A 71 -24.15 22.57 42.62
N GLN A 72 -23.83 23.52 43.50
CA GLN A 72 -23.03 24.70 43.14
C GLN A 72 -21.59 24.31 42.81
N GLN A 73 -20.96 23.42 43.57
CA GLN A 73 -19.61 22.91 43.26
C GLN A 73 -19.55 22.21 41.89
N LEU A 74 -20.54 21.37 41.56
CA LEU A 74 -20.63 20.75 40.23
C LEU A 74 -20.88 21.79 39.14
N GLN A 75 -21.72 22.80 39.39
CA GLN A 75 -21.99 23.89 38.43
C GLN A 75 -20.73 24.70 38.12
N VAL A 76 -20.00 25.15 39.15
CA VAL A 76 -18.71 25.85 39.02
C VAL A 76 -17.70 24.95 38.30
N HIS A 77 -17.60 23.67 38.68
CA HIS A 77 -16.70 22.72 38.04
C HIS A 77 -16.95 22.61 36.51
N PHE A 78 -18.19 22.54 36.02
CA PHE A 78 -18.44 22.57 34.56
C PHE A 78 -18.27 23.95 33.89
N ARG A 79 -17.95 25.01 34.66
CA ARG A 79 -17.53 26.32 34.14
C ARG A 79 -16.01 26.48 34.09
N THR A 80 -15.29 25.86 35.04
CA THR A 80 -13.86 26.07 35.28
C THR A 80 -12.98 24.86 34.95
N GLY A 81 -13.53 23.64 34.92
CA GLY A 81 -12.82 22.40 34.61
C GLY A 81 -12.29 22.41 33.17
N GLY A 82 -10.98 22.24 33.02
CA GLY A 82 -10.28 22.37 31.74
C GLY A 82 -10.46 21.17 30.82
N SER A 83 -10.06 19.98 31.27
CA SER A 83 -10.05 18.76 30.45
C SER A 83 -11.03 17.68 30.93
N PHE A 84 -11.23 16.66 30.10
CA PHE A 84 -11.99 15.46 30.46
C PHE A 84 -11.40 14.75 31.69
N LEU A 85 -10.07 14.67 31.78
CA LEU A 85 -9.37 13.90 32.81
C LEU A 85 -9.46 14.60 34.17
N ASP A 86 -9.29 15.92 34.21
CA ASP A 86 -9.55 16.74 35.40
C ASP A 86 -10.99 16.53 35.88
N SER A 87 -11.94 16.54 34.93
CA SER A 87 -13.37 16.40 35.22
C SER A 87 -13.77 15.02 35.73
N TRP A 88 -13.05 13.97 35.31
CA TRP A 88 -13.18 12.63 35.85
C TRP A 88 -12.64 12.57 37.29
N LEU A 89 -11.40 13.04 37.52
CA LEU A 89 -10.72 13.02 38.82
C LEU A 89 -11.45 13.87 39.87
N ASP A 90 -11.80 15.12 39.55
CA ASP A 90 -12.57 16.01 40.42
C ASP A 90 -13.93 15.41 40.78
N GLY A 91 -14.61 14.78 39.81
CA GLY A 91 -15.87 14.09 40.06
C GLY A 91 -15.73 12.92 41.06
N PHE A 92 -14.58 12.26 41.10
CA PHE A 92 -14.28 11.22 42.08
C PHE A 92 -13.85 11.78 43.44
N SER A 93 -13.08 12.88 43.46
CA SER A 93 -12.77 13.64 44.69
C SER A 93 -14.03 14.20 45.35
N LEU A 94 -14.93 14.81 44.58
CA LEU A 94 -16.26 15.23 45.01
C LEU A 94 -17.11 14.05 45.49
N HIS A 95 -17.04 12.88 44.82
CA HIS A 95 -17.73 11.68 45.29
C HIS A 95 -17.26 11.26 46.69
N ARG A 96 -15.93 11.21 46.91
CA ARG A 96 -15.33 10.85 48.21
C ARG A 96 -15.70 11.86 49.29
N ALA A 97 -15.51 13.16 49.04
CA ALA A 97 -15.74 14.23 50.00
C ALA A 97 -17.20 14.34 50.48
N TRP A 98 -18.16 14.04 49.60
CA TRP A 98 -19.59 14.12 49.92
C TRP A 98 -20.26 12.77 50.21
N LYS A 99 -19.52 11.65 50.17
CA LYS A 99 -20.06 10.31 50.48
C LYS A 99 -20.65 10.30 51.90
N GLY A 100 -21.92 9.88 52.01
CA GLY A 100 -22.65 9.85 53.28
C GLY A 100 -23.15 11.21 53.80
N ARG A 101 -22.72 12.34 53.23
CA ARG A 101 -23.12 13.69 53.69
C ARG A 101 -24.38 14.23 52.99
N VAL A 102 -24.64 13.81 51.75
CA VAL A 102 -25.75 14.31 50.92
C VAL A 102 -26.46 13.14 50.22
N GLY A 103 -27.76 13.27 50.00
CA GLY A 103 -28.57 12.28 49.28
C GLY A 103 -28.16 12.12 47.80
N ARG A 104 -28.20 10.89 47.30
CA ARG A 104 -28.00 10.53 45.87
C ARG A 104 -26.63 10.96 45.27
N VAL A 105 -25.61 11.24 46.09
CA VAL A 105 -24.26 11.66 45.66
C VAL A 105 -23.70 10.77 44.54
N ARG A 106 -23.80 9.44 44.68
CA ARG A 106 -23.36 8.46 43.66
C ARG A 106 -23.90 8.77 42.25
N ARG A 107 -25.19 9.10 42.11
CA ARG A 107 -25.84 9.42 40.82
C ARG A 107 -25.50 10.82 40.32
N ARG A 108 -25.09 11.73 41.20
CA ARG A 108 -24.82 13.13 40.86
C ARG A 108 -23.37 13.37 40.42
N THR A 109 -22.42 12.72 41.08
CA THR A 109 -20.99 12.86 40.76
C THR A 109 -20.52 11.80 39.76
N LEU A 110 -20.77 10.51 40.02
CA LEU A 110 -20.23 9.45 39.16
C LEU A 110 -20.85 9.44 37.77
N THR A 111 -22.14 9.74 37.60
CA THR A 111 -22.76 9.72 36.26
C THR A 111 -22.13 10.76 35.31
N VAL A 112 -21.63 11.88 35.83
CA VAL A 112 -20.95 12.89 35.00
C VAL A 112 -19.45 12.66 34.90
N SER A 113 -18.80 12.20 35.97
CA SER A 113 -17.40 11.73 35.95
C SER A 113 -17.19 10.58 34.95
N MET A 114 -18.11 9.60 34.91
CA MET A 114 -18.08 8.51 33.93
C MET A 114 -18.37 8.99 32.50
N LEU A 115 -19.21 10.02 32.31
CA LEU A 115 -19.39 10.63 30.99
C LEU A 115 -18.09 11.29 30.50
N ALA A 116 -17.37 12.00 31.37
CA ALA A 116 -16.07 12.58 31.04
C ALA A 116 -15.04 11.49 30.69
N LEU A 117 -14.98 10.40 31.45
CA LEU A 117 -14.11 9.25 31.17
C LEU A 117 -14.47 8.56 29.83
N VAL A 118 -15.75 8.33 29.55
CA VAL A 118 -16.19 7.72 28.28
C VAL A 118 -15.81 8.60 27.10
N LEU A 119 -16.04 9.92 27.18
CA LEU A 119 -15.65 10.83 26.10
C LEU A 119 -14.12 10.91 25.94
N PHE A 120 -13.35 10.92 27.04
CA PHE A 120 -11.89 10.82 26.98
C PHE A 120 -11.46 9.56 26.22
N LEU A 121 -11.93 8.38 26.64
CA LEU A 121 -11.58 7.11 26.00
C LEU A 121 -11.99 7.06 24.52
N VAL A 122 -13.16 7.60 24.17
CA VAL A 122 -13.62 7.67 22.77
C VAL A 122 -12.72 8.57 21.93
N PHE A 123 -12.36 9.78 22.40
CA PHE A 123 -11.49 10.69 21.63
C PHE A 123 -10.03 10.23 21.60
N THR A 124 -9.52 9.61 22.67
CA THR A 124 -8.19 8.97 22.68
C THR A 124 -8.14 7.79 21.72
N ALA A 125 -9.14 6.90 21.75
CA ALA A 125 -9.22 5.78 20.80
C ALA A 125 -9.33 6.29 19.36
N ALA A 126 -10.21 7.27 19.09
CA ALA A 126 -10.33 7.88 17.77
C ALA A 126 -9.00 8.47 17.28
N GLY A 127 -8.25 9.18 18.15
CA GLY A 127 -6.94 9.75 17.83
C GLY A 127 -5.86 8.71 17.50
N ILE A 128 -5.98 7.48 18.04
CA ILE A 128 -5.14 6.33 17.69
C ILE A 128 -5.60 5.70 16.37
N PHE A 129 -6.90 5.47 16.21
CA PHE A 129 -7.49 4.89 14.99
C PHE A 129 -7.35 5.78 13.74
N VAL A 130 -6.99 7.06 13.87
CA VAL A 130 -6.51 7.89 12.75
C VAL A 130 -5.40 7.20 11.95
N ALA A 131 -4.53 6.40 12.58
CA ALA A 131 -3.47 5.70 11.88
C ALA A 131 -3.98 4.62 10.90
N GLU A 132 -5.17 4.04 11.14
CA GLU A 132 -5.82 3.05 10.25
C GLU A 132 -6.51 3.73 9.04
N VAL A 133 -6.50 5.07 8.93
CA VAL A 133 -6.85 5.78 7.68
C VAL A 133 -5.78 5.61 6.60
N ALA A 134 -4.56 5.24 7.03
CA ALA A 134 -3.43 4.92 6.17
C ALA A 134 -3.21 3.40 6.07
N THR A 135 -2.70 2.94 4.94
CA THR A 135 -2.12 1.60 4.83
C THR A 135 -0.88 1.46 5.71
N LYS A 136 -0.67 0.25 6.24
CA LYS A 136 0.46 -0.04 7.13
C LYS A 136 1.74 -0.11 6.31
N SER A 137 2.82 0.49 6.82
CA SER A 137 4.09 0.64 6.08
C SER A 137 4.78 -0.67 5.71
N TYR A 138 4.40 -1.79 6.35
CA TYR A 138 4.96 -3.12 6.11
C TYR A 138 4.07 -4.01 5.21
N GLN A 139 2.94 -3.51 4.72
CA GLN A 139 2.09 -4.25 3.78
C GLN A 139 2.43 -3.88 2.34
N ASP A 140 2.36 -4.86 1.44
CA ASP A 140 2.31 -4.62 0.00
C ASP A 140 1.13 -3.69 -0.31
N VAL A 141 1.41 -2.53 -0.89
CA VAL A 141 0.39 -1.60 -1.37
C VAL A 141 0.45 -1.48 -2.88
N LEU A 142 -0.72 -1.52 -3.51
CA LEU A 142 -0.87 -1.15 -4.91
C LEU A 142 -0.76 0.38 -5.02
N VAL A 143 0.13 0.84 -5.89
CA VAL A 143 0.39 2.26 -6.15
C VAL A 143 0.58 2.47 -7.64
N LEU A 144 0.35 3.69 -8.11
CA LEU A 144 0.68 4.06 -9.48
C LEU A 144 2.19 4.20 -9.65
N ALA A 145 2.73 3.58 -10.68
CA ALA A 145 4.06 3.87 -11.17
C ALA A 145 4.06 5.23 -11.87
N ALA A 146 5.06 6.06 -11.58
CA ALA A 146 5.27 7.31 -12.30
C ALA A 146 5.96 7.00 -13.64
N PRO A 147 5.34 7.32 -14.78
CA PRO A 147 5.97 7.12 -16.08
C PRO A 147 7.09 8.14 -16.29
N ASN A 148 8.16 7.72 -16.99
CA ASN A 148 9.18 8.64 -17.48
C ASN A 148 8.77 9.19 -18.86
N ASP A 149 8.45 8.26 -19.76
CA ASP A 149 7.83 8.43 -21.07
C ASP A 149 7.17 7.06 -21.38
N CYS A 150 6.28 6.97 -22.36
CA CYS A 150 5.53 5.74 -22.65
C CYS A 150 5.22 5.56 -24.14
N GLY A 151 5.20 4.30 -24.60
CA GLY A 151 4.87 3.94 -25.97
C GLY A 151 5.55 2.65 -26.43
N ASP A 152 5.20 2.24 -27.65
CA ASP A 152 5.65 0.99 -28.26
C ASP A 152 7.04 1.10 -28.87
N ILE A 153 7.78 -0.01 -28.95
CA ILE A 153 9.08 -0.07 -29.60
C ILE A 153 8.89 -0.55 -31.04
N ILE A 154 9.08 0.34 -32.00
CA ILE A 154 9.02 0.04 -33.44
C ILE A 154 10.44 0.05 -34.00
N PHE A 155 10.92 -1.14 -34.37
CA PHE A 155 12.17 -1.31 -35.10
C PHE A 155 11.93 -1.05 -36.58
N GLN A 156 12.73 -0.17 -37.18
CA GLN A 156 12.65 0.12 -38.62
C GLN A 156 13.76 -0.62 -39.36
N ASP A 157 13.38 -1.47 -40.31
CA ASP A 157 14.33 -2.06 -41.24
C ASP A 157 15.02 -0.98 -42.08
N GLN A 158 16.34 -1.06 -42.17
CA GLN A 158 17.15 -0.13 -42.96
C GLN A 158 17.86 -0.88 -44.10
N PRO A 159 17.83 -0.34 -45.34
CA PRO A 159 18.48 -0.96 -46.49
C PRO A 159 19.94 -1.35 -46.20
N GLY A 160 20.25 -2.65 -46.36
CA GLY A 160 21.59 -3.19 -46.10
C GLY A 160 21.95 -3.41 -44.63
N ARG A 161 21.02 -3.21 -43.69
CA ARG A 161 21.22 -3.43 -42.24
C ARG A 161 20.18 -4.36 -41.57
N HIS A 162 19.26 -4.94 -42.35
CA HIS A 162 18.24 -5.88 -41.88
C HIS A 162 18.74 -6.87 -40.81
N ASN A 163 19.83 -7.59 -41.09
CA ASN A 163 20.39 -8.59 -40.16
C ASN A 163 20.77 -7.98 -38.81
N ALA A 164 21.34 -6.76 -38.78
CA ALA A 164 21.71 -6.10 -37.53
C ALA A 164 20.48 -5.62 -36.73
N VAL A 165 19.41 -5.20 -37.41
CA VAL A 165 18.12 -4.91 -36.76
C VAL A 165 17.56 -6.19 -36.13
N VAL A 166 17.59 -7.29 -36.88
CA VAL A 166 17.10 -8.60 -36.44
C VAL A 166 17.90 -9.15 -35.25
N ASP A 167 19.23 -9.05 -35.28
CA ASP A 167 20.11 -9.46 -34.18
C ASP A 167 19.82 -8.68 -32.89
N GLU A 168 19.62 -7.36 -32.97
CA GLU A 168 19.28 -6.50 -31.83
C GLU A 168 17.87 -6.79 -31.27
N VAL A 169 16.89 -7.02 -32.14
CA VAL A 169 15.54 -7.46 -31.74
C VAL A 169 15.63 -8.79 -30.98
N PHE A 170 16.35 -9.78 -31.52
CA PHE A 170 16.53 -11.06 -30.85
C PHE A 170 17.32 -10.92 -29.54
N GLY A 171 18.31 -10.02 -29.48
CA GLY A 171 19.06 -9.67 -28.27
C GLY A 171 18.16 -9.17 -27.14
N LEU A 172 17.40 -8.09 -27.39
CA LEU A 172 16.43 -7.55 -26.42
C LEU A 172 15.42 -8.60 -25.98
N GLN A 173 14.90 -9.38 -26.92
CA GLN A 173 13.96 -10.45 -26.64
C GLN A 173 14.59 -11.57 -25.78
N ASN A 174 15.87 -11.90 -25.98
CA ASN A 174 16.60 -12.88 -25.18
C ASN A 174 16.78 -12.37 -23.73
N ASP A 175 17.07 -11.09 -23.53
CA ASP A 175 17.17 -10.49 -22.19
C ASP A 175 15.83 -10.53 -21.43
N ILE A 176 14.72 -10.16 -22.10
CA ILE A 176 13.36 -10.28 -21.54
C ILE A 176 13.08 -11.74 -21.17
N TYR A 177 13.41 -12.67 -22.06
CA TYR A 177 13.24 -14.12 -21.86
C TYR A 177 14.02 -14.64 -20.65
N PHE A 178 15.33 -14.37 -20.57
CA PHE A 178 16.18 -14.85 -19.48
C PHE A 178 15.73 -14.30 -18.15
N TRP A 179 15.33 -13.03 -18.11
CA TRP A 179 14.74 -12.43 -16.92
C TRP A 179 13.43 -13.14 -16.53
N ALA A 180 12.50 -13.31 -17.47
CA ALA A 180 11.16 -13.81 -17.19
C ALA A 180 11.12 -15.29 -16.79
N ARG A 181 11.99 -16.12 -17.38
CA ARG A 181 12.14 -17.53 -17.00
C ARG A 181 12.72 -17.69 -15.59
N ASN A 182 13.75 -16.92 -15.25
CA ASN A 182 14.31 -16.91 -13.90
C ASN A 182 13.24 -16.44 -12.89
N TYR A 183 12.49 -15.40 -13.23
CA TYR A 183 11.38 -14.90 -12.40
C TYR A 183 10.27 -15.94 -12.19
N ALA A 184 9.78 -16.59 -13.25
CA ALA A 184 8.73 -17.61 -13.15
C ALA A 184 9.17 -18.82 -12.29
N ARG A 185 10.44 -19.23 -12.40
CA ARG A 185 11.04 -20.27 -11.54
C ARG A 185 11.14 -19.81 -10.08
N ASP A 186 11.62 -18.59 -9.83
CA ASP A 186 11.80 -18.05 -8.49
C ASP A 186 10.48 -17.87 -7.74
N ILE A 187 9.43 -17.39 -8.42
CA ILE A 187 8.07 -17.28 -7.84
C ILE A 187 7.54 -18.66 -7.46
N LYS A 188 7.65 -19.66 -8.35
CA LYS A 188 7.20 -21.03 -8.12
C LYS A 188 7.97 -21.73 -6.99
N ALA A 189 9.25 -21.40 -6.80
CA ALA A 189 10.12 -22.05 -5.81
C ALA A 189 10.16 -21.36 -4.44
N HIS A 190 10.08 -20.03 -4.39
CA HIS A 190 10.35 -19.24 -3.17
C HIS A 190 9.28 -18.20 -2.83
N GLY A 191 8.24 -18.00 -3.66
CA GLY A 191 7.21 -16.98 -3.39
C GLY A 191 7.77 -15.56 -3.31
N ARG A 192 8.76 -15.26 -4.16
CA ARG A 192 9.54 -14.00 -4.15
C ARG A 192 8.64 -12.75 -4.23
N GLU A 193 9.03 -11.68 -3.55
CA GLU A 193 8.36 -10.38 -3.66
C GLU A 193 8.31 -9.92 -5.13
N SER A 194 7.13 -9.47 -5.56
CA SER A 194 6.85 -9.02 -6.92
C SER A 194 6.51 -7.55 -6.96
N SER A 195 7.03 -6.84 -7.95
CA SER A 195 6.65 -5.46 -8.27
C SER A 195 5.38 -5.34 -9.12
N PHE A 196 4.91 -6.44 -9.73
CA PHE A 196 3.68 -6.44 -10.52
C PHE A 196 2.43 -6.38 -9.63
N SER A 197 1.29 -5.98 -10.20
CA SER A 197 -0.02 -6.02 -9.52
C SER A 197 -0.32 -7.40 -8.92
N VAL A 198 -0.09 -8.47 -9.69
CA VAL A 198 -0.15 -9.87 -9.26
C VAL A 198 1.21 -10.59 -9.46
N PRO A 199 1.70 -11.39 -8.48
CA PRO A 199 3.01 -12.05 -8.58
C PRO A 199 3.14 -13.11 -9.68
N SER A 200 2.03 -13.65 -10.17
CA SER A 200 2.01 -14.60 -11.27
C SER A 200 0.64 -14.53 -11.93
N LEU A 201 0.60 -14.68 -13.26
CA LEU A 201 -0.66 -14.80 -14.00
C LEU A 201 -1.19 -16.23 -13.89
N PRO A 202 -2.49 -16.42 -13.62
CA PRO A 202 -3.07 -17.75 -13.54
C PRO A 202 -3.06 -18.44 -14.90
N PHE A 203 -2.82 -19.75 -14.89
CA PHE A 203 -3.11 -20.63 -16.00
C PHE A 203 -3.40 -22.04 -15.49
N THR A 204 -4.05 -22.84 -16.33
CA THR A 204 -4.27 -24.27 -16.11
C THR A 204 -3.48 -25.06 -17.14
N SER A 205 -3.04 -26.26 -16.78
CA SER A 205 -2.38 -27.19 -17.70
C SER A 205 -2.99 -28.58 -17.58
N HIS A 206 -3.20 -29.25 -18.71
CA HIS A 206 -3.82 -30.57 -18.75
C HIS A 206 -3.47 -31.35 -20.02
N GLU A 207 -3.66 -32.66 -19.95
CA GLU A 207 -3.50 -33.59 -21.07
C GLU A 207 -4.65 -33.44 -22.07
N THR A 208 -4.34 -33.45 -23.38
CA THR A 208 -5.34 -33.39 -24.45
C THR A 208 -5.00 -34.33 -25.61
N GLY A 209 -5.96 -34.58 -26.50
CA GLY A 209 -5.76 -35.42 -27.67
C GLY A 209 -4.70 -34.88 -28.63
N CYS A 210 -3.99 -35.75 -29.34
CA CYS A 210 -3.02 -35.35 -30.36
C CYS A 210 -3.71 -34.53 -31.47
N PRO A 211 -3.34 -33.25 -31.69
CA PRO A 211 -4.06 -32.35 -32.60
C PRO A 211 -3.66 -32.50 -34.08
N TYR A 212 -2.73 -33.40 -34.40
CA TYR A 212 -2.17 -33.59 -35.74
C TYR A 212 -2.74 -34.86 -36.39
N SER A 213 -3.06 -34.79 -37.69
CA SER A 213 -3.75 -35.86 -38.43
C SER A 213 -2.87 -36.49 -39.51
N ASN A 214 -3.12 -37.76 -39.86
CA ASN A 214 -2.56 -38.51 -41.01
C ASN A 214 -1.19 -38.06 -41.55
N GLY A 215 -0.11 -38.59 -40.95
CA GLY A 215 1.25 -38.47 -41.48
C GLY A 215 2.32 -38.57 -40.39
N THR A 216 2.01 -38.03 -39.21
CA THR A 216 2.81 -38.11 -37.98
C THR A 216 1.93 -38.54 -36.80
N THR A 217 2.56 -39.01 -35.73
CA THR A 217 1.90 -39.38 -34.47
C THR A 217 2.54 -38.65 -33.30
N CYS A 218 1.75 -38.25 -32.31
CA CYS A 218 2.27 -37.75 -31.04
C CYS A 218 2.91 -38.90 -30.24
N LEU A 219 4.06 -38.63 -29.62
CA LEU A 219 4.86 -39.58 -28.85
C LEU A 219 4.68 -39.35 -27.35
N GLY A 220 4.35 -40.43 -26.64
CA GLY A 220 4.28 -40.50 -25.19
C GLY A 220 5.52 -41.16 -24.60
N ALA A 221 5.48 -41.45 -23.29
CA ALA A 221 6.58 -42.14 -22.60
C ALA A 221 6.99 -43.43 -23.33
N ASN A 222 8.29 -43.68 -23.39
CA ASN A 222 8.91 -44.79 -24.14
C ASN A 222 8.51 -44.85 -25.64
N ARG A 223 8.27 -43.67 -26.26
CA ARG A 223 7.83 -43.52 -27.66
C ARG A 223 6.57 -44.31 -28.05
N THR A 224 5.70 -44.55 -27.07
CA THR A 224 4.34 -45.07 -27.32
C THR A 224 3.45 -43.97 -27.94
N GLN A 225 2.23 -44.30 -28.38
CA GLN A 225 1.27 -43.26 -28.79
C GLN A 225 0.94 -42.37 -27.59
N GLY A 226 1.17 -41.06 -27.72
CA GLY A 226 1.05 -40.11 -26.62
C GLY A 226 -0.01 -39.02 -26.84
N PRO A 227 -0.31 -38.27 -25.76
CA PRO A 227 -1.15 -37.09 -25.81
C PRO A 227 -0.39 -35.85 -26.29
N ALA A 228 -1.13 -34.75 -26.45
CA ALA A 228 -0.58 -33.40 -26.40
C ALA A 228 -0.79 -32.79 -25.00
N TRP A 229 -0.10 -31.69 -24.71
CA TRP A 229 -0.27 -30.92 -23.46
C TRP A 229 -0.82 -29.54 -23.79
N MET A 230 -1.96 -29.18 -23.19
CA MET A 230 -2.61 -27.90 -23.35
C MET A 230 -2.40 -27.04 -22.10
N MET A 231 -2.07 -25.77 -22.30
CA MET A 231 -1.90 -24.74 -21.27
C MET A 231 -2.78 -23.55 -21.66
N GLU A 232 -3.62 -23.09 -20.73
CA GLU A 232 -4.61 -22.05 -20.98
C GLU A 232 -4.62 -21.04 -19.82
N SER A 233 -4.48 -19.74 -20.13
CA SER A 233 -4.56 -18.67 -19.12
C SER A 233 -5.98 -18.38 -18.62
N GLY A 234 -6.99 -18.73 -19.42
CA GLY A 234 -8.33 -18.16 -19.32
C GLY A 234 -8.34 -16.65 -19.63
N PRO A 235 -9.45 -15.95 -19.38
CA PRO A 235 -9.60 -14.52 -19.69
C PRO A 235 -8.87 -13.63 -18.66
N LEU A 236 -7.69 -13.14 -19.03
CA LEU A 236 -6.89 -12.20 -18.23
C LEU A 236 -7.36 -10.76 -18.47
N ASN A 237 -8.01 -10.18 -17.46
CA ASN A 237 -8.45 -8.78 -17.45
C ASN A 237 -7.27 -7.78 -17.35
N SER A 238 -7.30 -6.71 -18.17
CA SER A 238 -6.28 -5.64 -18.20
C SER A 238 -6.02 -4.98 -16.83
N HIS A 239 -7.07 -4.79 -16.05
CA HIS A 239 -6.96 -4.16 -14.74
C HIS A 239 -6.35 -5.09 -13.69
N THR A 240 -7.01 -6.23 -13.43
CA THR A 240 -6.67 -7.06 -12.27
C THR A 240 -5.39 -7.87 -12.48
N HIS A 241 -5.06 -8.25 -13.71
CA HIS A 241 -3.94 -9.13 -14.02
C HIS A 241 -2.71 -8.38 -14.55
N PHE A 242 -2.93 -7.40 -15.42
CA PHE A 242 -1.85 -6.61 -16.02
C PHE A 242 -1.61 -5.27 -15.30
N GLY A 243 -2.50 -4.87 -14.37
CA GLY A 243 -2.31 -3.69 -13.53
C GLY A 243 -2.70 -2.36 -14.21
N MET A 244 -3.40 -2.38 -15.34
CA MET A 244 -3.82 -1.15 -16.03
C MET A 244 -5.02 -0.54 -15.29
N ASN A 245 -4.82 0.55 -14.55
CA ASN A 245 -5.85 1.15 -13.68
C ASN A 245 -6.96 1.86 -14.47
N ALA A 246 -7.94 1.08 -14.91
CA ALA A 246 -9.08 1.53 -15.71
C ALA A 246 -10.42 1.20 -15.02
N PRO A 247 -11.45 2.06 -15.14
CA PRO A 247 -12.82 1.73 -14.72
C PRO A 247 -13.37 0.58 -15.57
N GLU A 248 -14.43 -0.08 -15.09
CA GLU A 248 -14.97 -1.31 -15.73
C GLU A 248 -15.23 -1.17 -17.23
N GLN A 249 -15.82 -0.06 -17.67
CA GLN A 249 -16.14 0.15 -19.07
C GLN A 249 -14.92 0.35 -19.99
N ASP A 250 -13.73 0.57 -19.44
CA ASP A 250 -12.49 0.81 -20.21
C ASP A 250 -11.54 -0.41 -20.20
N ARG A 251 -11.98 -1.54 -19.61
CA ARG A 251 -11.21 -2.79 -19.50
C ARG A 251 -11.37 -3.65 -20.76
N ILE A 252 -10.37 -4.50 -20.97
CA ILE A 252 -10.36 -5.58 -21.96
C ILE A 252 -9.99 -6.89 -21.26
N THR A 253 -10.27 -8.03 -21.89
CA THR A 253 -9.75 -9.33 -21.47
C THR A 253 -9.02 -10.01 -22.62
N TRP A 254 -7.86 -10.57 -22.34
CA TRP A 254 -7.07 -11.34 -23.30
C TRP A 254 -6.80 -12.74 -22.76
N GLY A 255 -6.86 -13.74 -23.63
CA GLY A 255 -6.54 -15.12 -23.30
C GLY A 255 -5.54 -15.71 -24.29
N VAL A 256 -4.73 -16.65 -23.81
CA VAL A 256 -3.81 -17.44 -24.64
C VAL A 256 -3.92 -18.92 -24.30
N ILE A 257 -3.93 -19.74 -25.36
CA ILE A 257 -3.88 -21.20 -25.31
C ILE A 257 -2.60 -21.63 -26.03
N GLY A 258 -1.74 -22.38 -25.35
CA GLY A 258 -0.60 -23.07 -25.94
C GLY A 258 -0.85 -24.59 -25.92
N THR A 259 -0.80 -25.26 -27.06
CA THR A 259 -0.87 -26.73 -27.13
C THR A 259 0.39 -27.28 -27.77
N CYS A 260 1.12 -28.14 -27.06
CA CYS A 260 2.38 -28.73 -27.51
C CYS A 260 2.30 -30.25 -27.54
N ALA A 261 2.92 -30.88 -28.53
CA ALA A 261 3.18 -32.32 -28.51
C ALA A 261 4.56 -32.65 -29.06
N VAL A 262 5.17 -33.70 -28.51
CA VAL A 262 6.33 -34.35 -29.15
C VAL A 262 5.80 -35.23 -30.27
N VAL A 263 6.39 -35.15 -31.46
CA VAL A 263 5.92 -35.87 -32.66
C VAL A 263 7.03 -36.73 -33.26
N ASP A 264 6.66 -37.81 -33.94
CA ASP A 264 7.67 -38.65 -34.58
C ASP A 264 8.25 -37.99 -35.85
N ALA A 265 9.55 -37.69 -35.79
CA ALA A 265 10.28 -37.06 -36.88
C ALA A 265 10.79 -38.06 -37.96
N GLN A 266 10.70 -39.37 -37.74
CA GLN A 266 11.33 -40.38 -38.63
C GLN A 266 10.89 -40.25 -40.11
N ASN A 267 9.61 -39.97 -40.37
CA ASN A 267 9.07 -39.82 -41.72
C ASN A 267 9.35 -38.43 -42.33
N LEU A 268 9.92 -37.50 -41.54
CA LEU A 268 10.25 -36.13 -41.95
C LEU A 268 11.76 -35.94 -42.14
N THR A 269 12.61 -36.80 -41.59
CA THR A 269 14.07 -36.69 -41.74
C THR A 269 14.57 -37.13 -43.11
N ILE A 270 15.42 -36.32 -43.74
CA ILE A 270 16.21 -36.75 -44.90
C ILE A 270 17.43 -37.58 -44.52
N ALA A 271 17.86 -38.42 -45.46
CA ALA A 271 19.19 -39.00 -45.43
C ALA A 271 20.29 -37.91 -45.44
N PRO A 272 21.46 -38.15 -44.84
CA PRO A 272 22.56 -37.19 -44.88
C PRO A 272 22.98 -36.86 -46.30
N TYR A 273 23.18 -35.57 -46.57
CA TYR A 273 23.64 -35.07 -47.87
C TYR A 273 24.85 -34.15 -47.67
N TRP A 274 25.54 -33.82 -48.77
CA TRP A 274 26.77 -33.04 -48.74
C TRP A 274 26.54 -31.66 -49.34
N ARG A 275 27.01 -30.62 -48.65
CA ARG A 275 26.96 -29.21 -49.08
C ARG A 275 28.37 -28.63 -48.95
N ILE A 276 28.80 -27.89 -49.97
CA ILE A 276 30.07 -27.16 -49.93
C ILE A 276 29.78 -25.77 -49.37
N ASP A 277 30.23 -25.52 -48.14
CA ASP A 277 30.11 -24.23 -47.48
C ASP A 277 31.36 -23.38 -47.77
N ASN A 278 31.17 -22.10 -48.08
CA ASN A 278 32.27 -21.17 -48.30
C ASN A 278 32.50 -20.31 -47.06
N TYR A 279 33.49 -20.67 -46.25
CA TYR A 279 33.86 -19.93 -45.03
C TYR A 279 35.16 -19.16 -45.27
N ASN A 280 35.10 -17.82 -45.24
CA ASN A 280 36.25 -16.94 -45.51
C ASN A 280 37.01 -17.27 -46.82
N GLY A 281 36.29 -17.64 -47.88
CA GLY A 281 36.88 -18.00 -49.18
C GLY A 281 37.53 -19.39 -49.22
N LYS A 282 37.30 -20.23 -48.20
CA LYS A 282 37.67 -21.63 -48.18
C LYS A 282 36.42 -22.50 -48.30
N GLU A 283 36.40 -23.37 -49.30
CA GLU A 283 35.40 -24.42 -49.44
C GLU A 283 35.60 -25.50 -48.37
N ILE A 284 34.54 -25.78 -47.62
CA ILE A 284 34.47 -26.82 -46.60
C ILE A 284 33.31 -27.75 -47.00
N ASN A 285 33.61 -29.00 -47.30
CA ASN A 285 32.59 -30.00 -47.61
C ASN A 285 32.02 -30.56 -46.30
N ASN A 286 30.82 -30.12 -45.94
CA ASN A 286 30.11 -30.56 -44.73
C ASN A 286 28.99 -31.53 -45.10
N SER A 287 28.83 -32.59 -44.30
CA SER A 287 27.62 -33.41 -44.32
C SER A 287 26.55 -32.78 -43.45
N TYR A 288 25.32 -32.80 -43.94
CA TYR A 288 24.16 -32.22 -43.29
C TYR A 288 23.04 -33.24 -43.19
N VAL A 289 22.29 -33.19 -42.08
CA VAL A 289 21.03 -33.91 -41.92
C VAL A 289 19.95 -32.90 -41.59
N GLY A 290 18.73 -33.15 -42.06
CA GLY A 290 17.65 -32.17 -41.98
C GLY A 290 16.27 -32.79 -41.84
N ILE A 291 15.30 -31.91 -41.64
CA ILE A 291 13.87 -32.23 -41.62
C ILE A 291 13.25 -31.58 -42.85
N LEU A 292 12.56 -32.37 -43.65
CA LEU A 292 11.88 -31.93 -44.86
C LEU A 292 10.73 -30.98 -44.55
N GLN A 293 10.59 -30.02 -45.43
CA GLN A 293 9.39 -29.26 -45.62
C GLN A 293 8.67 -29.78 -46.86
N GLN A 294 7.40 -30.19 -46.72
CA GLN A 294 6.58 -30.52 -47.88
C GLN A 294 5.98 -29.23 -48.46
N LEU A 295 6.81 -28.46 -49.17
CA LEU A 295 6.38 -27.29 -49.93
C LEU A 295 5.49 -27.71 -51.11
N GLY A 296 4.52 -26.87 -51.47
CA GLY A 296 3.76 -27.02 -52.71
C GLY A 296 4.68 -26.91 -53.94
N PRO A 297 4.33 -27.56 -55.07
CA PRO A 297 5.25 -27.72 -56.21
C PRO A 297 5.64 -26.43 -56.94
N ASP A 298 5.00 -25.29 -56.65
CA ASP A 298 5.07 -24.08 -57.48
C ASP A 298 6.14 -23.04 -57.05
N LEU A 299 6.89 -23.27 -55.97
CA LEU A 299 7.75 -22.24 -55.36
C LEU A 299 9.18 -22.10 -55.91
N GLY A 300 9.66 -22.99 -56.77
CA GLY A 300 10.90 -22.80 -57.54
C GLY A 300 12.22 -22.70 -56.75
N TYR A 301 12.23 -22.99 -55.45
CA TYR A 301 13.43 -23.12 -54.62
C TYR A 301 13.82 -24.60 -54.45
N ASP A 302 15.06 -24.97 -54.77
CA ASP A 302 15.61 -26.34 -54.66
C ASP A 302 15.79 -26.85 -53.21
N SER A 303 15.34 -26.11 -52.20
CA SER A 303 15.53 -26.43 -50.77
C SER A 303 14.21 -26.68 -50.04
N ASN A 304 13.70 -27.91 -50.14
CA ASN A 304 12.58 -28.44 -49.35
C ASN A 304 12.97 -28.73 -47.88
N LEU A 305 13.71 -27.83 -47.22
CA LEU A 305 14.33 -28.09 -45.91
C LEU A 305 13.86 -27.07 -44.86
N MET A 306 13.21 -27.57 -43.82
CA MET A 306 12.76 -26.78 -42.68
C MET A 306 13.87 -26.61 -41.63
N PHE A 307 14.70 -27.64 -41.47
CA PHE A 307 15.81 -27.68 -40.52
C PHE A 307 17.00 -28.38 -41.15
N GLU A 308 18.20 -27.93 -40.78
CA GLU A 308 19.47 -28.45 -41.29
C GLU A 308 20.54 -28.33 -40.21
N VAL A 309 21.09 -29.46 -39.77
CA VAL A 309 22.15 -29.53 -38.75
C VAL A 309 23.39 -30.21 -39.35
N PRO A 310 24.58 -29.59 -39.26
CA PRO A 310 25.84 -30.22 -39.62
C PRO A 310 26.05 -31.52 -38.84
N VAL A 311 26.38 -32.61 -39.55
CA VAL A 311 26.50 -33.96 -38.97
C VAL A 311 27.61 -34.03 -37.93
N ASN A 312 28.67 -33.22 -38.06
CA ASN A 312 29.74 -33.10 -37.06
C ASN A 312 29.23 -32.60 -35.70
N LEU A 313 28.25 -31.68 -35.66
CA LEU A 313 27.67 -31.21 -34.40
C LEU A 313 26.91 -32.31 -33.64
N MET A 314 26.40 -33.34 -34.35
CA MET A 314 25.79 -34.50 -33.69
C MET A 314 26.81 -35.43 -33.01
N TYR A 315 28.09 -35.33 -33.37
CA TYR A 315 29.18 -36.09 -32.74
C TYR A 315 29.94 -35.31 -31.67
N GLU A 316 29.63 -34.02 -31.47
CA GLU A 316 30.19 -33.26 -30.36
C GLU A 316 29.58 -33.70 -29.01
N ARG A 317 30.41 -33.66 -27.95
CA ARG A 317 30.00 -33.92 -26.55
C ARG A 317 29.68 -32.63 -25.79
N THR A 318 29.49 -31.52 -26.50
CA THR A 318 29.47 -30.16 -25.96
C THR A 318 28.10 -29.71 -25.45
N GLY A 319 27.01 -30.39 -25.85
CA GLY A 319 25.68 -30.22 -25.27
C GLY A 319 24.55 -30.57 -26.23
N PHE A 320 23.33 -30.17 -25.88
CA PHE A 320 22.20 -30.17 -26.81
C PHE A 320 22.39 -29.05 -27.85
N PHE A 321 21.91 -29.27 -29.08
CA PHE A 321 21.71 -28.24 -30.09
C PHE A 321 20.22 -28.09 -30.40
N SER A 322 19.72 -26.88 -30.67
CA SER A 322 18.30 -26.66 -30.96
C SER A 322 18.09 -25.60 -32.04
N GLN A 323 17.13 -25.85 -32.93
CA GLN A 323 16.72 -24.93 -33.99
C GLN A 323 15.21 -24.68 -33.95
N ARG A 324 14.80 -23.53 -34.49
CA ARG A 324 13.42 -23.03 -34.55
C ARG A 324 12.94 -22.85 -35.99
N GLY A 325 11.73 -23.31 -36.26
CA GLY A 325 10.90 -22.85 -37.37
C GLY A 325 9.60 -22.27 -36.81
N MET A 326 9.31 -21.00 -37.05
CA MET A 326 8.05 -20.34 -36.65
C MET A 326 7.26 -19.95 -37.91
N TRP A 327 5.94 -20.07 -37.84
CA TRP A 327 5.03 -19.68 -38.89
C TRP A 327 3.73 -19.08 -38.34
N SER A 328 3.21 -18.08 -39.03
CA SER A 328 1.89 -17.49 -38.79
C SER A 328 1.05 -17.62 -40.07
N PRO A 329 -0.22 -18.07 -40.02
CA PRO A 329 -1.05 -18.31 -41.20
C PRO A 329 -1.41 -17.07 -42.04
N ILE A 330 -1.22 -15.86 -41.51
CA ILE A 330 -1.90 -14.64 -41.96
C ILE A 330 -0.91 -13.60 -42.54
N THR A 331 0.31 -14.01 -42.90
CA THR A 331 1.21 -13.13 -43.68
C THR A 331 0.72 -13.00 -45.13
N GLU A 332 0.94 -11.84 -45.76
CA GLU A 332 0.30 -11.39 -47.03
C GLU A 332 0.58 -12.24 -48.30
N THR A 333 1.19 -13.42 -48.18
CA THR A 333 1.42 -14.36 -49.28
C THR A 333 0.91 -15.76 -48.91
N PRO A 334 -0.38 -16.07 -49.16
CA PRO A 334 -0.96 -17.41 -48.96
C PRO A 334 -0.15 -18.52 -49.65
N ASP A 335 0.45 -18.18 -50.79
CA ASP A 335 1.21 -19.11 -51.65
C ASP A 335 2.59 -19.50 -51.05
N LYS A 336 3.00 -18.88 -49.93
CA LYS A 336 4.25 -19.19 -49.20
C LYS A 336 4.02 -19.89 -47.85
N ALA A 337 2.87 -20.55 -47.68
CA ALA A 337 2.56 -21.27 -46.44
C ALA A 337 3.63 -22.34 -46.13
N ILE A 338 4.20 -22.29 -44.92
CA ILE A 338 5.30 -23.17 -44.49
C ILE A 338 4.79 -24.56 -44.08
N THR A 339 3.49 -24.69 -43.82
CA THR A 339 2.79 -25.84 -43.25
C THR A 339 2.05 -26.65 -44.31
N GLY A 340 2.75 -27.62 -44.90
CA GLY A 340 2.07 -28.74 -45.56
C GLY A 340 1.40 -29.68 -44.54
N PRO A 341 0.57 -30.64 -44.99
CA PRO A 341 0.14 -31.77 -44.17
C PRO A 341 1.38 -32.46 -43.55
N PRO A 342 1.37 -32.84 -42.26
CA PRO A 342 0.22 -32.96 -41.35
C PRO A 342 -0.04 -31.73 -40.44
N PHE A 343 0.59 -30.58 -40.69
CA PHE A 343 0.61 -29.44 -39.75
C PHE A 343 -0.14 -28.18 -40.24
N ASP A 344 -0.98 -28.28 -41.28
CA ASP A 344 -1.83 -27.18 -41.77
C ASP A 344 -2.93 -26.84 -40.74
N ARG A 345 -2.75 -25.74 -40.03
CA ARG A 345 -3.73 -25.09 -39.15
C ARG A 345 -3.80 -23.61 -39.48
N LYS A 346 -5.01 -23.05 -39.61
CA LYS A 346 -5.21 -21.63 -39.97
C LYS A 346 -5.68 -20.76 -38.80
N ASP A 347 -5.89 -21.38 -37.64
CA ASP A 347 -6.48 -20.81 -36.43
C ASP A 347 -5.45 -20.65 -35.30
N ALA A 348 -4.16 -20.85 -35.57
CA ALA A 348 -3.07 -20.77 -34.59
C ALA A 348 -1.77 -20.32 -35.25
N ASP A 349 -0.92 -19.62 -34.50
CA ASP A 349 0.50 -19.57 -34.82
C ASP A 349 1.13 -20.93 -34.52
N MET A 350 2.13 -21.34 -35.30
CA MET A 350 2.79 -22.65 -35.14
C MET A 350 4.30 -22.47 -34.96
N VAL A 351 4.90 -23.27 -34.09
CA VAL A 351 6.35 -23.40 -34.00
C VAL A 351 6.74 -24.87 -33.93
N MET A 352 7.79 -25.20 -34.66
CA MET A 352 8.50 -26.46 -34.52
C MET A 352 9.81 -26.18 -33.80
N ILE A 353 10.04 -26.93 -32.71
CA ILE A 353 11.27 -26.90 -31.92
C ILE A 353 11.95 -28.24 -32.10
N THR A 354 13.11 -28.25 -32.74
CA THR A 354 13.93 -29.44 -32.87
C THR A 354 15.11 -29.37 -31.90
N THR A 355 15.45 -30.49 -31.27
CA THR A 355 16.68 -30.67 -30.47
C THR A 355 17.44 -31.89 -30.94
N THR A 356 18.74 -31.74 -31.20
CA THR A 356 19.68 -32.87 -31.26
C THR A 356 20.35 -32.99 -29.90
N GLN A 357 20.58 -34.23 -29.45
CA GLN A 357 21.18 -34.50 -28.13
C GLN A 357 22.70 -34.69 -28.18
N GLY A 358 23.31 -34.63 -29.38
CA GLY A 358 24.72 -34.97 -29.59
C GLY A 358 25.09 -36.34 -29.03
N LEU A 359 26.32 -36.49 -28.55
CA LEU A 359 26.75 -37.63 -27.72
C LEU A 359 26.56 -37.33 -26.22
N MET A 360 25.33 -36.99 -25.81
CA MET A 360 24.93 -36.91 -24.40
C MET A 360 24.76 -38.31 -23.79
N PHE A 361 25.34 -38.50 -22.60
CA PHE A 361 25.28 -39.75 -21.84
C PHE A 361 24.47 -39.59 -20.55
N TYR A 362 23.54 -40.51 -20.32
CA TYR A 362 22.70 -40.65 -19.15
C TYR A 362 23.11 -41.90 -18.36
N TYR A 363 23.02 -41.88 -17.03
CA TYR A 363 23.33 -43.06 -16.20
C TYR A 363 22.16 -44.04 -16.04
N GLN A 364 21.00 -43.67 -16.57
CA GLN A 364 19.77 -44.46 -16.59
C GLN A 364 19.07 -44.27 -17.95
N PRO A 365 18.23 -45.24 -18.38
CA PRO A 365 17.36 -45.05 -19.53
C PRO A 365 16.45 -43.83 -19.35
N VAL A 366 16.15 -43.12 -20.45
CA VAL A 366 15.27 -41.95 -20.48
C VAL A 366 14.03 -42.25 -21.32
N ASP A 367 12.90 -42.44 -20.64
CA ASP A 367 11.57 -42.69 -21.23
C ASP A 367 10.89 -41.42 -21.78
N ASP A 368 11.40 -40.22 -21.48
CA ASP A 368 10.81 -38.98 -21.99
C ASP A 368 10.86 -38.94 -23.53
N PRO A 369 9.74 -38.70 -24.24
CA PRO A 369 9.71 -38.77 -25.71
C PRO A 369 10.57 -37.71 -26.42
N TYR A 370 10.84 -36.57 -25.80
CA TYR A 370 11.67 -35.51 -26.38
C TYR A 370 13.17 -35.75 -26.11
N PHE A 371 13.48 -36.20 -24.90
CA PHE A 371 14.85 -36.52 -24.45
C PHE A 371 15.21 -38.01 -24.53
N PHE A 372 14.49 -38.78 -25.34
CA PHE A 372 14.54 -40.25 -25.35
C PHE A 372 15.95 -40.83 -25.54
N ALA A 373 16.37 -41.72 -24.64
CA ALA A 373 17.72 -42.30 -24.63
C ALA A 373 17.77 -43.70 -24.00
N HIS A 374 17.73 -44.75 -24.83
CA HIS A 374 17.76 -46.16 -24.42
C HIS A 374 18.95 -46.97 -24.99
N ARG A 375 19.88 -46.38 -25.74
CA ARG A 375 21.04 -47.12 -26.27
C ARG A 375 22.12 -47.23 -25.21
N ALA A 376 22.36 -48.44 -24.70
CA ALA A 376 23.38 -48.70 -23.69
C ALA A 376 24.77 -48.90 -24.32
N VAL A 377 25.80 -48.35 -23.69
CA VAL A 377 27.23 -48.53 -23.99
C VAL A 377 27.97 -48.88 -22.70
N THR A 378 28.99 -49.74 -22.79
CA THR A 378 29.84 -50.14 -21.67
C THR A 378 31.32 -49.96 -21.99
N GLY A 379 32.04 -49.17 -21.18
CA GLY A 379 33.50 -49.17 -21.06
C GLY A 379 34.29 -48.76 -22.30
N ASP A 380 34.47 -49.70 -23.23
CA ASP A 380 35.59 -49.72 -24.17
C ASP A 380 35.33 -49.00 -25.51
N GLU A 381 34.07 -48.82 -25.91
CA GLU A 381 33.71 -48.40 -27.27
C GLU A 381 33.84 -46.88 -27.52
N TYR A 382 33.78 -46.04 -26.47
CA TYR A 382 33.72 -44.58 -26.59
C TYR A 382 34.62 -43.81 -25.61
N ALA A 383 35.72 -44.42 -25.14
CA ALA A 383 36.69 -43.78 -24.23
C ALA A 383 36.02 -43.10 -23.01
N THR A 384 35.07 -43.81 -22.39
CA THR A 384 34.59 -43.49 -21.05
C THR A 384 35.44 -44.29 -20.07
N ASP A 385 36.28 -43.62 -19.26
CA ASP A 385 37.15 -44.25 -18.23
C ASP A 385 36.37 -44.93 -17.06
N MET A 386 35.14 -45.36 -17.31
CA MET A 386 34.18 -45.84 -16.33
C MET A 386 33.65 -47.20 -16.77
N ASN A 387 33.82 -48.20 -15.90
CA ASN A 387 33.20 -49.52 -16.01
C ASN A 387 31.70 -49.47 -15.67
N THR A 388 30.99 -48.51 -16.26
CA THR A 388 29.62 -48.10 -15.94
C THR A 388 28.83 -48.06 -17.23
N THR A 389 27.69 -48.75 -17.28
CA THR A 389 26.75 -48.64 -18.40
C THR A 389 26.19 -47.22 -18.49
N VAL A 390 26.33 -46.59 -19.65
CA VAL A 390 25.71 -45.29 -19.96
C VAL A 390 24.74 -45.43 -21.12
N TYR A 391 23.72 -44.59 -21.13
CA TYR A 391 22.65 -44.57 -22.12
C TYR A 391 22.75 -43.31 -22.98
N TYR A 392 22.57 -43.42 -24.29
CA TYR A 392 22.53 -42.28 -25.22
C TYR A 392 21.32 -42.38 -26.15
N SER A 393 21.02 -41.29 -26.86
CA SER A 393 19.92 -41.26 -27.82
C SER A 393 20.31 -41.91 -29.16
N SER A 394 19.38 -42.68 -29.74
CA SER A 394 19.47 -43.08 -31.16
C SER A 394 18.62 -42.21 -32.09
N GLN A 395 18.08 -41.11 -31.57
CA GLN A 395 17.22 -40.20 -32.30
C GLN A 395 18.04 -39.00 -32.80
N LEU A 396 18.02 -38.78 -34.12
CA LEU A 396 18.71 -37.65 -34.75
C LEU A 396 18.12 -36.31 -34.27
N PHE A 397 16.79 -36.23 -34.21
CA PHE A 397 16.03 -35.03 -33.82
C PHE A 397 14.87 -35.40 -32.88
N GLY A 398 14.88 -34.87 -31.66
CA GLY A 398 13.68 -34.71 -30.85
C GLY A 398 12.86 -33.56 -31.43
N LEU A 399 11.64 -33.81 -31.90
CA LEU A 399 10.78 -32.81 -32.54
C LEU A 399 9.54 -32.56 -31.69
N MET A 400 9.36 -31.30 -31.30
CA MET A 400 8.15 -30.82 -30.64
C MET A 400 7.47 -29.80 -31.54
N VAL A 401 6.16 -29.92 -31.68
CA VAL A 401 5.33 -28.94 -32.38
C VAL A 401 4.38 -28.32 -31.38
N CYS A 402 4.36 -26.99 -31.33
CA CYS A 402 3.46 -26.22 -30.49
C CYS A 402 2.60 -25.29 -31.36
N SER A 403 1.34 -25.15 -30.99
CA SER A 403 0.39 -24.18 -31.54
C SER A 403 0.01 -23.16 -30.47
N GLU A 404 -0.11 -21.89 -30.84
CA GLU A 404 -0.61 -20.81 -29.97
C GLU A 404 -1.85 -20.17 -30.57
N GLN A 405 -2.89 -20.04 -29.75
CA GLN A 405 -4.13 -19.34 -30.09
C GLN A 405 -4.34 -18.23 -29.08
N GLN A 406 -4.79 -17.07 -29.55
CA GLN A 406 -5.11 -15.92 -28.73
C GLN A 406 -6.56 -15.50 -28.94
N GLN A 407 -7.12 -14.88 -27.91
CA GLN A 407 -8.44 -14.27 -27.95
C GLN A 407 -8.42 -12.92 -27.25
N LEU A 408 -9.05 -11.91 -27.85
CA LEU A 408 -9.31 -10.61 -27.23
C LEU A 408 -10.82 -10.40 -27.15
N CYS A 409 -11.30 -9.90 -26.01
CA CYS A 409 -12.72 -9.58 -25.82
C CYS A 409 -12.95 -8.18 -25.25
N ASN A 410 -14.10 -7.62 -25.66
CA ASN A 410 -14.72 -6.44 -25.10
C ASN A 410 -15.76 -6.88 -24.03
N PRO A 411 -15.49 -6.71 -22.73
CA PRO A 411 -16.41 -7.13 -21.68
C PRO A 411 -17.73 -6.34 -21.63
N ASN A 412 -17.80 -5.15 -22.27
CA ASN A 412 -19.02 -4.34 -22.30
C ASN A 412 -20.07 -4.90 -23.26
N THR A 413 -19.61 -5.38 -24.42
CA THR A 413 -20.45 -5.90 -25.50
C THR A 413 -20.53 -7.42 -25.48
N ASN A 414 -19.66 -8.09 -24.69
CA ASN A 414 -19.40 -9.52 -24.72
C ASN A 414 -18.99 -10.05 -26.11
N GLN A 415 -18.44 -9.18 -26.96
CA GLN A 415 -17.83 -9.57 -28.23
C GLN A 415 -16.38 -10.03 -28.00
N CYS A 416 -16.00 -11.13 -28.62
CA CYS A 416 -14.66 -11.68 -28.63
C CYS A 416 -14.22 -11.94 -30.06
N THR A 417 -12.91 -11.92 -30.32
CA THR A 417 -12.37 -12.63 -31.49
C THR A 417 -12.64 -14.13 -31.36
N ASN A 418 -12.64 -14.85 -32.48
CA ASN A 418 -12.39 -16.28 -32.41
C ASN A 418 -10.99 -16.52 -31.81
N TRP A 419 -10.79 -17.71 -31.23
CA TRP A 419 -9.44 -18.20 -30.96
C TRP A 419 -8.68 -18.33 -32.29
N ASN A 420 -7.63 -17.54 -32.46
CA ASN A 420 -6.93 -17.42 -33.74
C ASN A 420 -5.42 -17.17 -33.52
N ALA A 421 -4.63 -17.20 -34.59
CA ALA A 421 -3.28 -16.67 -34.62
C ALA A 421 -3.22 -15.19 -34.18
N SER A 422 -2.05 -14.75 -33.68
CA SER A 422 -1.80 -13.41 -33.13
C SER A 422 -2.20 -12.28 -34.08
N GLN A 423 -2.01 -12.49 -35.39
CA GLN A 423 -2.40 -11.51 -36.41
C GLN A 423 -3.91 -11.25 -36.44
N GLY A 424 -4.75 -12.27 -36.23
CA GLY A 424 -6.20 -12.10 -36.17
C GLY A 424 -6.67 -11.27 -34.97
N VAL A 425 -5.91 -11.28 -33.86
CA VAL A 425 -6.13 -10.39 -32.73
C VAL A 425 -5.67 -8.96 -33.04
N TYR A 426 -4.54 -8.79 -33.74
CA TYR A 426 -4.08 -7.48 -34.20
C TYR A 426 -5.08 -6.83 -35.18
N ASP A 427 -5.52 -7.57 -36.20
CA ASP A 427 -6.51 -7.10 -37.18
C ASP A 427 -7.82 -6.67 -36.50
N ALA A 428 -8.24 -7.38 -35.45
CA ALA A 428 -9.42 -7.03 -34.68
C ALA A 428 -9.30 -5.67 -33.94
N VAL A 429 -8.08 -5.27 -33.55
CA VAL A 429 -7.76 -3.97 -32.93
C VAL A 429 -7.55 -2.88 -33.98
N GLU A 430 -6.90 -3.20 -35.10
CA GLU A 430 -6.62 -2.30 -36.24
C GLU A 430 -7.90 -1.88 -36.97
N TYR A 431 -8.84 -2.81 -37.17
CA TYR A 431 -10.13 -2.53 -37.80
C TYR A 431 -11.28 -2.32 -36.80
N ASN A 432 -10.99 -2.37 -35.49
CA ASN A 432 -11.93 -2.22 -34.38
C ASN A 432 -13.19 -3.12 -34.47
N THR A 433 -13.01 -4.39 -34.83
CA THR A 433 -14.11 -5.34 -35.07
C THR A 433 -14.89 -5.79 -33.81
N LEU A 434 -14.44 -5.36 -32.62
CA LEU A 434 -15.01 -5.72 -31.31
C LEU A 434 -15.79 -4.56 -30.66
N ASP A 435 -16.09 -3.49 -31.41
CA ASP A 435 -16.68 -2.24 -30.92
C ASP A 435 -15.94 -1.67 -29.70
N LEU A 436 -14.60 -1.69 -29.71
CA LEU A 436 -13.79 -1.14 -28.60
C LEU A 436 -13.97 0.37 -28.53
N ASN A 437 -14.17 0.89 -27.31
CA ASN A 437 -14.06 2.31 -27.06
C ASN A 437 -12.58 2.77 -27.15
N ASN A 438 -12.32 4.08 -27.23
CA ASN A 438 -10.96 4.61 -27.38
C ASN A 438 -9.96 4.11 -26.30
N ALA A 439 -10.40 4.00 -25.05
CA ALA A 439 -9.55 3.57 -23.93
C ALA A 439 -9.28 2.07 -23.98
N GLN A 440 -10.30 1.27 -24.26
CA GLN A 440 -10.15 -0.17 -24.54
C GLN A 440 -9.20 -0.40 -25.72
N ARG A 441 -9.32 0.41 -26.78
CA ARG A 441 -8.48 0.32 -27.98
C ARG A 441 -7.02 0.66 -27.69
N ALA A 442 -6.74 1.78 -27.01
CA ALA A 442 -5.38 2.12 -26.58
C ALA A 442 -4.76 1.03 -25.69
N THR A 443 -5.57 0.45 -24.80
CA THR A 443 -5.17 -0.67 -23.92
C THR A 443 -4.86 -1.94 -24.73
N ALA A 444 -5.66 -2.24 -25.76
CA ALA A 444 -5.47 -3.39 -26.63
C ALA A 444 -4.24 -3.22 -27.54
N MET A 445 -3.97 -2.01 -28.03
CA MET A 445 -2.78 -1.71 -28.84
C MET A 445 -1.50 -1.91 -28.02
N ALA A 446 -1.41 -1.35 -26.82
CA ALA A 446 -0.27 -1.54 -25.91
C ALA A 446 -0.06 -3.02 -25.53
N LEU A 447 -1.16 -3.78 -25.35
CA LEU A 447 -1.13 -5.22 -25.10
C LEU A 447 -0.61 -6.02 -26.31
N VAL A 448 -1.18 -5.81 -27.49
CA VAL A 448 -0.80 -6.55 -28.71
C VAL A 448 0.62 -6.21 -29.15
N SER A 449 1.03 -4.95 -29.03
CA SER A 449 2.43 -4.53 -29.19
C SER A 449 3.37 -5.27 -28.22
N SER A 450 2.99 -5.37 -26.94
CA SER A 450 3.78 -6.09 -25.94
C SER A 450 3.85 -7.59 -26.21
N VAL A 451 2.75 -8.20 -26.68
CA VAL A 451 2.72 -9.61 -27.13
C VAL A 451 3.64 -9.81 -28.34
N LYS A 452 3.60 -8.91 -29.34
CA LYS A 452 4.51 -8.94 -30.51
C LYS A 452 5.99 -8.83 -30.09
N LEU A 453 6.31 -7.91 -29.17
CA LEU A 453 7.68 -7.72 -28.68
C LEU A 453 8.18 -8.94 -27.89
N VAL A 454 7.33 -9.53 -27.03
CA VAL A 454 7.62 -10.77 -26.30
C VAL A 454 7.72 -11.98 -27.26
N GLY A 455 7.00 -11.93 -28.38
CA GLY A 455 6.95 -12.93 -29.44
C GLY A 455 6.01 -14.11 -29.15
N GLY A 456 5.08 -13.96 -28.21
CA GLY A 456 4.23 -15.04 -27.71
C GLY A 456 4.98 -16.16 -26.97
N PHE A 457 4.24 -17.14 -26.49
CA PHE A 457 4.77 -18.35 -25.83
C PHE A 457 5.66 -19.15 -26.80
N LEU A 458 5.30 -19.18 -28.08
CA LEU A 458 6.09 -19.85 -29.12
C LEU A 458 7.49 -19.27 -29.33
N SER A 459 7.81 -18.08 -28.79
CA SER A 459 9.16 -17.51 -28.79
C SER A 459 9.97 -17.83 -27.52
N TYR A 460 9.37 -18.42 -26.50
CA TYR A 460 10.06 -18.87 -25.28
C TYR A 460 10.61 -20.29 -25.43
N SER A 461 9.95 -21.13 -26.22
CA SER A 461 10.37 -22.49 -26.51
C SER A 461 11.61 -22.61 -27.41
N ALA A 462 12.12 -21.50 -27.94
CA ALA A 462 12.79 -21.53 -29.24
C ALA A 462 14.10 -20.71 -29.35
N ARG A 463 14.79 -20.44 -28.22
CA ARG A 463 16.05 -19.65 -28.16
C ARG A 463 17.27 -20.50 -27.82
N GLY A 464 17.36 -21.68 -28.42
CA GLY A 464 18.47 -22.60 -28.19
C GLY A 464 18.41 -23.31 -26.84
N THR A 465 19.53 -23.93 -26.45
CA THR A 465 19.52 -24.99 -25.42
C THR A 465 19.70 -24.50 -23.99
N SER A 466 20.03 -23.22 -23.83
CA SER A 466 19.84 -22.45 -22.60
C SER A 466 18.37 -22.38 -22.13
N ASN A 467 17.41 -22.75 -22.97
CA ASN A 467 15.99 -22.73 -22.63
C ASN A 467 15.52 -23.98 -21.90
N LEU A 468 16.27 -25.08 -22.06
CA LEU A 468 15.94 -26.39 -21.53
C LEU A 468 16.33 -26.45 -20.05
N MET A 469 15.35 -26.64 -19.17
CA MET A 469 15.55 -26.90 -17.74
C MET A 469 16.47 -28.10 -17.53
N ILE A 470 16.40 -29.14 -18.37
CA ILE A 470 17.33 -30.28 -18.30
C ILE A 470 18.80 -29.88 -18.57
N ALA A 471 19.07 -28.86 -19.39
CA ALA A 471 20.43 -28.40 -19.69
C ALA A 471 21.04 -27.62 -18.50
N GLU A 472 20.27 -26.73 -17.87
CA GLU A 472 20.71 -26.02 -16.66
C GLU A 472 20.92 -26.95 -15.46
N GLN A 473 20.05 -27.95 -15.29
CA GLN A 473 20.15 -28.90 -14.18
C GLN A 473 21.37 -29.83 -14.29
N ARG A 474 22.05 -29.89 -15.45
CA ARG A 474 23.07 -30.90 -15.75
C ARG A 474 24.27 -30.31 -16.48
N GLY A 475 25.17 -29.71 -15.71
CA GLY A 475 26.55 -29.49 -16.14
C GLY A 475 27.25 -30.82 -16.47
N VAL A 476 27.26 -31.18 -17.76
CA VAL A 476 28.14 -32.11 -18.50
C VAL A 476 28.24 -33.59 -18.03
N ARG A 477 28.14 -33.96 -16.73
CA ARG A 477 28.40 -35.34 -16.24
C ARG A 477 27.60 -35.84 -15.01
N SER A 478 26.37 -35.38 -14.75
CA SER A 478 25.66 -35.70 -13.48
C SER A 478 24.56 -36.78 -13.57
N GLY A 479 24.62 -37.75 -12.65
CA GLY A 479 23.83 -39.01 -12.62
C GLY A 479 22.36 -38.93 -12.19
N SER A 480 21.67 -37.83 -12.48
CA SER A 480 20.25 -37.65 -12.12
C SER A 480 19.32 -38.36 -13.12
N SER A 481 18.32 -39.08 -12.63
CA SER A 481 17.26 -39.67 -13.46
C SER A 481 16.45 -38.58 -14.19
N VAL A 482 16.04 -38.82 -15.45
CA VAL A 482 15.13 -37.92 -16.19
C VAL A 482 13.69 -38.38 -15.92
N PRO A 483 12.79 -37.51 -15.44
CA PRO A 483 11.36 -37.83 -15.37
C PRO A 483 10.80 -38.08 -16.77
N SER A 484 9.92 -39.08 -16.94
CA SER A 484 9.26 -39.39 -18.22
C SER A 484 8.34 -38.27 -18.76
N ASN A 485 8.09 -37.24 -17.95
CA ASN A 485 7.36 -36.02 -18.29
C ASN A 485 8.23 -34.76 -18.21
N GLN A 486 9.53 -34.86 -18.48
CA GLN A 486 10.43 -33.71 -18.49
C GLN A 486 9.98 -32.68 -19.54
N TRP A 487 9.61 -33.11 -20.75
CA TRP A 487 9.13 -32.21 -21.82
C TRP A 487 7.90 -31.40 -21.39
N VAL A 488 7.00 -31.97 -20.60
CA VAL A 488 5.83 -31.28 -20.03
C VAL A 488 6.27 -30.12 -19.13
N LYS A 489 7.30 -30.36 -18.29
CA LYS A 489 7.85 -29.33 -17.40
C LYS A 489 8.58 -28.23 -18.15
N GLU A 490 9.19 -28.55 -19.30
CA GLU A 490 9.77 -27.55 -20.20
C GLU A 490 8.67 -26.61 -20.73
N VAL A 491 7.61 -27.14 -21.33
CA VAL A 491 6.54 -26.31 -21.92
C VAL A 491 5.77 -25.51 -20.87
N GLU A 492 5.49 -26.07 -19.70
CA GLU A 492 4.86 -25.32 -18.60
C GLU A 492 5.74 -24.16 -18.09
N LEU A 493 7.06 -24.35 -18.02
CA LEU A 493 7.99 -23.29 -17.64
C LEU A 493 8.06 -22.20 -18.72
N TRP A 494 8.07 -22.58 -20.00
CA TRP A 494 8.05 -21.63 -21.11
C TRP A 494 6.73 -20.82 -21.14
N PHE A 495 5.60 -21.45 -20.83
CA PHE A 495 4.29 -20.78 -20.76
C PHE A 495 4.22 -19.78 -19.60
N ALA A 496 4.65 -20.20 -18.40
CA ALA A 496 4.77 -19.32 -17.24
C ALA A 496 5.76 -18.16 -17.48
N ALA A 497 6.86 -18.42 -18.17
CA ALA A 497 7.85 -17.41 -18.53
C ALA A 497 7.31 -16.40 -19.56
N ASN A 498 6.53 -16.83 -20.55
CA ASN A 498 5.86 -15.92 -21.49
C ASN A 498 4.89 -14.97 -20.77
N LEU A 499 4.07 -15.50 -19.87
CA LEU A 499 3.13 -14.72 -19.07
C LEU A 499 3.87 -13.68 -18.18
N ALA A 500 4.96 -14.07 -17.52
CA ALA A 500 5.81 -13.15 -16.76
C ALA A 500 6.52 -12.12 -17.66
N GLY A 501 6.92 -12.52 -18.87
CA GLY A 501 7.50 -11.65 -19.89
C GLY A 501 6.52 -10.57 -20.34
N LEU A 502 5.24 -10.92 -20.53
CA LEU A 502 4.19 -9.97 -20.87
C LEU A 502 3.92 -8.96 -19.74
N GLN A 503 3.87 -9.39 -18.48
CA GLN A 503 3.78 -8.46 -17.34
C GLN A 503 4.97 -7.48 -17.29
N ASN A 504 6.18 -7.98 -17.55
CA ASN A 504 7.40 -7.17 -17.58
C ASN A 504 7.40 -6.16 -18.73
N THR A 505 7.03 -6.58 -19.95
CA THR A 505 6.98 -5.69 -21.12
C THR A 505 5.93 -4.60 -20.95
N LEU A 506 4.75 -4.92 -20.41
CA LEU A 506 3.72 -3.92 -20.10
C LEU A 506 4.16 -2.93 -19.02
N LEU A 507 4.91 -3.39 -18.00
CA LEU A 507 5.51 -2.48 -17.03
C LEU A 507 6.66 -1.63 -17.63
N GLN A 508 7.39 -2.16 -18.61
CA GLN A 508 8.40 -1.38 -19.33
C GLN A 508 7.79 -0.37 -20.30
N TRP A 509 6.61 -0.64 -20.86
CA TRP A 509 5.89 0.26 -21.76
C TRP A 509 5.63 1.66 -21.15
N ILE A 510 5.36 1.76 -19.84
CA ILE A 510 5.21 3.05 -19.13
C ILE A 510 6.52 3.70 -18.67
N ALA A 511 7.62 2.95 -18.68
CA ALA A 511 8.93 3.50 -18.36
C ALA A 511 9.65 3.99 -19.62
N LYS A 512 9.20 3.54 -20.81
CA LYS A 512 9.84 3.67 -22.14
C LYS A 512 11.35 3.71 -21.98
N PRO A 513 11.92 2.65 -21.39
CA PRO A 513 13.35 2.60 -21.23
C PRO A 513 13.92 2.72 -22.64
N TRP A 514 14.96 3.54 -22.78
CA TRP A 514 15.69 3.78 -24.03
C TRP A 514 14.97 4.73 -25.00
N PRO A 515 15.59 5.88 -25.32
CA PRO A 515 16.99 5.87 -25.77
C PRO A 515 18.06 6.25 -24.73
N GLN A 516 17.80 7.04 -23.69
CA GLN A 516 18.88 7.82 -23.01
C GLN A 516 19.98 7.06 -22.20
N GLY A 517 20.22 5.76 -22.40
CA GLY A 517 21.38 5.05 -21.84
C GLY A 517 21.65 3.65 -22.38
N HIS A 518 21.06 3.25 -23.52
CA HIS A 518 21.39 1.97 -24.14
C HIS A 518 22.73 2.09 -24.88
N PRO A 519 23.43 0.99 -25.21
CA PRO A 519 24.59 1.07 -26.10
C PRO A 519 24.13 1.65 -27.44
N GLU A 520 24.98 2.47 -28.07
CA GLU A 520 24.66 3.19 -29.32
C GLU A 520 23.98 2.36 -30.45
N PRO A 521 24.26 1.05 -30.63
CA PRO A 521 23.67 0.27 -31.71
C PRO A 521 22.14 0.23 -31.79
N LEU A 522 21.41 0.36 -30.67
CA LEU A 522 19.94 0.26 -30.71
C LEU A 522 19.25 1.54 -31.25
N HIS A 523 19.86 2.71 -31.09
CA HIS A 523 19.23 3.99 -31.45
C HIS A 523 19.08 4.17 -32.95
N GLN A 524 20.05 3.67 -33.72
CA GLN A 524 20.05 3.72 -35.18
C GLN A 524 18.95 2.85 -35.80
N PHE A 525 18.31 1.96 -35.03
CA PHE A 525 17.28 1.02 -35.51
C PHE A 525 15.87 1.35 -35.00
N VAL A 526 15.71 2.30 -34.07
CA VAL A 526 14.40 2.73 -33.53
C VAL A 526 14.04 4.10 -34.07
N ASN A 527 12.90 4.21 -34.78
CA ASN A 527 12.48 5.50 -35.33
C ASN A 527 11.60 6.29 -34.35
N LEU A 528 12.22 7.28 -33.69
CA LEU A 528 11.56 8.15 -32.71
C LEU A 528 10.35 8.94 -33.26
N THR A 529 10.23 9.12 -34.58
CA THR A 529 9.11 9.80 -35.23
C THR A 529 7.88 8.88 -35.39
N TYR A 530 8.09 7.57 -35.49
CA TYR A 530 7.02 6.57 -35.62
C TYR A 530 6.52 6.08 -34.27
N LEU A 531 7.26 6.33 -33.18
CA LEU A 531 6.73 6.24 -31.83
C LEU A 531 5.42 7.05 -31.74
N ASP A 532 4.38 6.38 -31.23
CA ASP A 532 3.01 6.87 -31.14
C ASP A 532 2.28 7.14 -32.47
N LEU A 533 2.82 6.77 -33.65
CA LEU A 533 2.12 6.99 -34.92
C LEU A 533 0.80 6.21 -34.97
N GLU A 534 0.79 4.95 -34.51
CA GLU A 534 -0.38 4.07 -34.49
C GLU A 534 -1.52 4.63 -33.60
N TYR A 535 -1.18 5.22 -32.45
CA TYR A 535 -2.19 5.89 -31.60
C TYR A 535 -2.69 7.20 -32.21
N LYS A 536 -1.85 7.90 -32.99
CA LYS A 536 -2.24 9.13 -33.71
C LYS A 536 -3.16 8.82 -34.90
N THR A 537 -2.87 7.79 -35.71
CA THR A 537 -3.74 7.39 -36.83
C THR A 537 -5.11 6.96 -36.34
N HIS A 538 -5.17 6.29 -35.19
CA HIS A 538 -6.41 5.86 -34.54
C HIS A 538 -7.07 6.91 -33.63
N ASN A 539 -6.47 8.10 -33.50
CA ASN A 539 -6.96 9.21 -32.66
C ASN A 539 -7.20 8.82 -31.18
N VAL A 540 -6.32 7.99 -30.62
CA VAL A 540 -6.35 7.49 -29.23
C VAL A 540 -5.14 7.94 -28.39
N THR A 541 -4.42 8.97 -28.83
CA THR A 541 -3.22 9.49 -28.14
C THR A 541 -3.51 9.99 -26.72
N ARG A 542 -4.69 10.58 -26.49
CA ARG A 542 -5.10 11.07 -25.15
C ARG A 542 -5.31 9.91 -24.17
N GLU A 543 -5.87 8.82 -24.68
CA GLU A 543 -6.13 7.59 -23.96
C GLU A 543 -4.80 6.86 -23.68
N LYS A 544 -3.85 6.85 -24.64
CA LYS A 544 -2.46 6.43 -24.42
C LYS A 544 -1.81 7.19 -23.25
N ASP A 545 -1.87 8.53 -23.27
CA ASP A 545 -1.28 9.38 -22.21
C ASP A 545 -1.96 9.20 -20.84
N THR A 546 -3.21 8.74 -20.84
CA THR A 546 -3.94 8.39 -19.61
C THR A 546 -3.51 7.01 -19.10
N LEU A 547 -3.46 6.00 -19.99
CA LEU A 547 -3.00 4.64 -19.70
C LEU A 547 -1.57 4.64 -19.14
N CYS A 548 -0.71 5.44 -19.73
CA CYS A 548 0.67 5.75 -19.31
C CYS A 548 0.82 6.09 -17.82
N ARG A 549 -0.15 6.79 -17.24
CA ARG A 549 -0.17 7.24 -15.83
C ARG A 549 -1.05 6.36 -14.94
N SER A 550 -1.47 5.20 -15.45
CA SER A 550 -2.44 4.31 -14.82
C SER A 550 -1.85 2.94 -14.43
N GLN A 551 -0.57 2.68 -14.67
CA GLN A 551 0.02 1.38 -14.35
C GLN A 551 0.16 1.18 -12.84
N LEU A 552 -0.47 0.14 -12.32
CA LEU A 552 -0.33 -0.34 -10.94
C LEU A 552 0.92 -1.20 -10.79
N ILE A 553 1.63 -0.93 -9.72
CA ILE A 553 2.75 -1.73 -9.21
C ILE A 553 2.53 -2.00 -7.72
N ARG A 554 3.19 -3.04 -7.20
CA ARG A 554 3.34 -3.25 -5.77
C ARG A 554 4.54 -2.48 -5.25
N SER A 555 4.37 -1.84 -4.10
CA SER A 555 5.45 -1.28 -3.31
C SER A 555 5.30 -1.72 -1.85
N SER A 556 6.40 -2.18 -1.26
CA SER A 556 6.56 -2.36 0.18
C SER A 556 7.46 -1.23 0.73
N ALA A 557 7.20 -0.80 1.97
CA ALA A 557 8.09 0.04 2.79
C ALA A 557 8.59 1.40 2.25
N ALA A 558 8.08 1.91 1.11
CA ALA A 558 8.46 3.23 0.58
C ALA A 558 7.40 4.33 0.79
N VAL A 559 6.12 3.97 0.72
CA VAL A 559 4.97 4.90 0.63
C VAL A 559 3.79 4.44 1.48
N GLN A 560 2.81 5.32 1.67
CA GLN A 560 1.53 5.02 2.32
C GLN A 560 0.38 5.56 1.48
N ASN A 561 -0.70 4.78 1.41
CA ASN A 561 -1.96 5.12 0.78
C ASN A 561 -2.96 5.53 1.85
N PHE A 562 -3.64 6.66 1.66
CA PHE A 562 -4.70 7.15 2.53
C PHE A 562 -6.03 7.16 1.79
N SER A 563 -7.12 6.71 2.42
CA SER A 563 -8.46 6.89 1.85
C SER A 563 -8.86 8.38 1.90
N VAL A 564 -9.05 8.99 0.73
CA VAL A 564 -9.42 10.41 0.61
C VAL A 564 -10.79 10.67 1.24
N LEU A 565 -11.73 9.72 1.12
CA LEU A 565 -13.03 9.80 1.76
C LEU A 565 -12.91 9.87 3.28
N ALA A 566 -12.13 8.96 3.88
CA ALA A 566 -11.91 8.94 5.32
C ALA A 566 -11.18 10.20 5.83
N LEU A 567 -10.17 10.68 5.09
CA LEU A 567 -9.50 11.96 5.37
C LEU A 567 -10.50 13.13 5.41
N VAL A 568 -11.35 13.26 4.39
CA VAL A 568 -12.34 14.34 4.31
C VAL A 568 -13.37 14.22 5.44
N VAL A 569 -13.86 13.01 5.75
CA VAL A 569 -14.81 12.79 6.84
C VAL A 569 -14.23 13.18 8.20
N VAL A 570 -13.00 12.77 8.52
CA VAL A 570 -12.32 13.14 9.77
C VAL A 570 -12.12 14.65 9.86
N MET A 571 -11.61 15.28 8.78
CA MET A 571 -11.40 16.73 8.72
C MET A 571 -12.71 17.50 8.93
N VAL A 572 -13.76 17.17 8.18
CA VAL A 572 -15.06 17.87 8.23
C VAL A 572 -15.72 17.72 9.60
N ILE A 573 -15.77 16.50 10.17
CA ILE A 573 -16.41 16.26 11.47
C ILE A 573 -15.64 17.00 12.59
N CYS A 574 -14.31 16.89 12.62
CA CYS A 574 -13.51 17.53 13.65
C CYS A 574 -13.60 19.06 13.57
N THR A 575 -13.46 19.63 12.37
CA THR A 575 -13.62 21.08 12.16
C THR A 575 -15.04 21.56 12.52
N ALA A 576 -16.09 20.81 12.17
CA ALA A 576 -17.46 21.15 12.53
C ALA A 576 -17.68 21.19 14.06
N VAL A 577 -17.10 20.24 14.81
CA VAL A 577 -17.16 20.22 16.29
C VAL A 577 -16.41 21.41 16.90
N ILE A 578 -15.21 21.74 16.38
CA ILE A 578 -14.42 22.91 16.82
C ILE A 578 -15.17 24.21 16.55
N VAL A 579 -15.68 24.40 15.32
CA VAL A 579 -16.46 25.59 14.94
C VAL A 579 -17.75 25.69 15.77
N ALA A 580 -18.45 24.58 16.02
CA ALA A 580 -19.62 24.57 16.89
C ALA A 580 -19.29 25.02 18.32
N ALA A 581 -18.17 24.58 18.89
CA ALA A 581 -17.73 24.99 20.23
C ALA A 581 -17.38 26.48 20.29
N LEU A 582 -16.68 27.01 19.28
CA LEU A 582 -16.30 28.43 19.19
C LEU A 582 -17.53 29.34 18.99
N LEU A 583 -18.49 28.92 18.17
CA LEU A 583 -19.71 29.69 17.90
C LEU A 583 -20.76 29.59 19.01
N LEU A 584 -20.78 28.52 19.82
CA LEU A 584 -21.80 28.26 20.84
C LEU A 584 -22.08 29.47 21.77
N PRO A 585 -21.08 30.15 22.36
CA PRO A 585 -21.34 31.32 23.21
C PRO A 585 -21.98 32.48 22.44
N GLY A 586 -21.49 32.75 21.22
CA GLY A 586 -21.98 33.82 20.34
C GLY A 586 -23.41 33.56 19.86
N CYS A 587 -23.70 32.35 19.37
CA CYS A 587 -25.04 31.95 18.93
C CYS A 587 -26.06 31.96 20.08
N VAL A 588 -25.68 31.55 21.29
CA VAL A 588 -26.56 31.63 22.46
C VAL A 588 -26.78 33.09 22.88
N SER A 589 -25.75 33.94 22.87
CA SER A 589 -25.90 35.38 23.16
C SER A 589 -26.81 36.08 22.13
N TYR A 590 -26.53 35.90 20.83
CA TYR A 590 -27.31 36.46 19.74
C TYR A 590 -28.78 36.00 19.76
N SER A 591 -29.03 34.70 19.95
CA SER A 591 -30.40 34.17 20.02
C SER A 591 -31.18 34.67 21.24
N ARG A 592 -30.51 34.89 22.39
CA ARG A 592 -31.12 35.53 23.57
C ARG A 592 -31.44 37.01 23.29
N ASN A 593 -30.51 37.77 22.72
CA ASN A 593 -30.71 39.18 22.37
C ASN A 593 -31.81 39.36 21.31
N ARG A 594 -31.85 38.51 20.28
CA ARG A 594 -32.90 38.53 19.25
C ARG A 594 -34.30 38.17 19.79
N ARG A 595 -34.39 37.33 20.85
CA ARG A 595 -35.66 37.07 21.55
C ARG A 595 -36.12 38.28 22.35
N ARG A 596 -35.23 38.91 23.12
CA ARG A 596 -35.49 40.18 23.84
C ARG A 596 -35.98 41.27 22.88
N ALA A 597 -35.26 41.50 21.78
CA ALA A 597 -35.62 42.50 20.76
C ALA A 597 -36.96 42.23 20.05
N ARG A 598 -37.44 40.98 20.06
CA ARG A 598 -38.75 40.59 19.51
C ARG A 598 -39.88 40.59 20.55
N GLY A 599 -39.66 41.19 21.72
CA GLY A 599 -40.65 41.21 22.82
C GLY A 599 -40.96 39.85 23.43
N LYS A 600 -40.28 38.77 23.01
CA LYS A 600 -40.48 37.43 23.57
C LYS A 600 -39.60 37.28 24.81
N GLY A 601 -40.24 37.30 25.98
CA GLY A 601 -39.59 37.15 27.28
C GLY A 601 -38.63 35.95 27.30
N LEU A 602 -37.45 36.15 27.88
CA LEU A 602 -36.52 35.05 28.12
C LEU A 602 -37.09 34.18 29.25
N SER A 603 -37.03 32.85 29.11
CA SER A 603 -37.39 31.97 30.22
C SER A 603 -36.50 32.26 31.43
N SER A 604 -37.03 32.29 32.65
CA SER A 604 -36.26 32.61 33.86
C SER A 604 -35.00 31.74 34.02
N ALA A 605 -35.07 30.48 33.58
CA ALA A 605 -33.94 29.54 33.55
C ALA A 605 -32.80 29.97 32.61
N ALA A 606 -33.10 30.59 31.47
CA ALA A 606 -32.08 31.05 30.51
C ALA A 606 -31.36 32.31 31.00
N GLU A 607 -32.06 33.19 31.74
CA GLU A 607 -31.43 34.36 32.36
C GLU A 607 -30.59 33.96 33.57
N ALA A 608 -31.12 33.11 34.45
CA ALA A 608 -30.36 32.51 35.56
C ALA A 608 -29.12 31.77 35.05
N GLY A 609 -29.24 31.02 33.95
CA GLY A 609 -28.12 30.34 33.29
C GLY A 609 -27.06 31.28 32.71
N ARG A 610 -27.42 32.50 32.30
CA ARG A 610 -26.46 33.54 31.88
C ARG A 610 -25.70 34.10 33.08
N VAL A 611 -26.41 34.57 34.09
CA VAL A 611 -25.83 35.21 35.29
C VAL A 611 -24.96 34.22 36.07
N ALA A 612 -25.42 32.97 36.24
CA ALA A 612 -24.60 31.90 36.82
C ALA A 612 -23.30 31.69 36.04
N ARG A 613 -23.34 31.63 34.70
CA ARG A 613 -22.13 31.38 33.88
C ARG A 613 -21.09 32.52 33.96
N MET A 614 -21.56 33.73 34.26
CA MET A 614 -20.71 34.88 34.56
C MET A 614 -20.10 34.75 35.96
N ALA A 615 -20.93 34.56 36.99
CA ALA A 615 -20.49 34.42 38.38
C ALA A 615 -19.50 33.26 38.59
N ASP A 616 -19.77 32.11 37.97
CA ASP A 616 -18.96 30.89 38.06
C ASP A 616 -17.64 30.97 37.25
N ALA A 617 -17.39 32.06 36.50
CA ALA A 617 -16.16 32.23 35.75
C ALA A 617 -14.97 32.44 36.70
N LYS A 618 -13.82 31.81 36.43
CA LYS A 618 -12.64 31.79 37.33
C LYS A 618 -12.25 33.16 37.93
N TYR A 619 -12.30 34.24 37.14
CA TYR A 619 -11.97 35.58 37.62
C TYR A 619 -13.09 36.23 38.44
N ASN A 620 -14.36 35.94 38.15
CA ASN A 620 -15.50 36.40 38.96
C ASN A 620 -15.57 35.67 40.30
N VAL A 621 -15.26 34.37 40.34
CA VAL A 621 -15.11 33.62 41.60
C VAL A 621 -14.00 34.22 42.47
N LEU A 622 -12.84 34.54 41.87
CA LEU A 622 -11.75 35.22 42.58
C LEU A 622 -12.16 36.63 43.06
N ALA A 623 -12.81 37.42 42.22
CA ALA A 623 -13.28 38.76 42.60
C ALA A 623 -14.28 38.71 43.76
N MET A 624 -15.23 37.77 43.75
CA MET A 624 -16.18 37.56 44.87
C MET A 624 -15.47 37.11 46.15
N ALA A 625 -14.43 36.26 46.05
CA ALA A 625 -13.63 35.85 47.20
C ALA A 625 -12.83 37.02 47.80
N LEU A 626 -12.20 37.84 46.96
CA LEU A 626 -11.47 39.04 47.37
C LEU A 626 -12.41 40.12 47.92
N GLN A 627 -13.61 40.27 47.36
CA GLN A 627 -14.67 41.13 47.90
C GLN A 627 -15.12 40.67 49.30
N GLY A 628 -15.22 39.35 49.52
CA GLY A 628 -15.43 38.77 50.85
C GLY A 628 -14.30 39.07 51.84
N ALA A 629 -13.07 39.25 51.35
CA ALA A 629 -11.92 39.72 52.12
C ALA A 629 -11.80 41.26 52.22
N GLY A 630 -12.82 42.02 51.77
CA GLY A 630 -12.88 43.48 51.88
C GLY A 630 -12.27 44.27 50.72
N VAL A 631 -11.84 43.62 49.63
CA VAL A 631 -11.38 44.32 48.42
C VAL A 631 -12.59 44.88 47.66
N GLY A 632 -12.78 46.20 47.74
CA GLY A 632 -13.85 46.93 47.05
C GLY A 632 -13.46 47.51 45.69
N GLY A 633 -14.37 48.25 45.07
CA GLY A 633 -14.09 49.03 43.85
C GLY A 633 -14.06 48.24 42.54
N TRP A 634 -14.75 47.09 42.49
CA TRP A 634 -14.87 46.28 41.27
C TRP A 634 -15.77 46.91 40.21
N GLU A 635 -15.39 46.74 38.94
CA GLU A 635 -16.18 47.04 37.76
C GLU A 635 -15.96 45.97 36.68
N GLN A 636 -16.84 45.93 35.68
CA GLN A 636 -16.77 44.95 34.59
C GLN A 636 -15.92 45.49 33.45
N GLY A 637 -14.71 44.95 33.31
CA GLY A 637 -13.80 45.25 32.21
C GLY A 637 -14.17 44.54 30.92
N GLY A 638 -13.30 44.68 29.92
CA GLY A 638 -13.45 44.02 28.62
C GLY A 638 -13.63 42.50 28.73
N SER A 639 -14.43 41.92 27.85
CA SER A 639 -14.70 40.47 27.78
C SER A 639 -15.25 39.85 29.08
N GLU A 640 -16.06 40.61 29.83
CA GLU A 640 -16.72 40.18 31.08
C GLU A 640 -15.76 39.85 32.25
N ILE A 641 -14.51 40.33 32.20
CA ILE A 641 -13.51 40.15 33.25
C ILE A 641 -13.66 41.24 34.33
N PRO A 642 -13.76 40.90 35.62
CA PRO A 642 -13.85 41.89 36.69
C PRO A 642 -12.47 42.54 36.93
N VAL A 643 -12.45 43.85 37.09
CA VAL A 643 -11.25 44.66 37.36
C VAL A 643 -11.52 45.64 38.50
N THR A 644 -10.48 46.12 39.18
CA THR A 644 -10.60 47.18 40.19
C THR A 644 -10.37 48.55 39.55
N LYS A 645 -11.09 49.57 40.03
CA LYS A 645 -10.99 50.98 39.58
C LYS A 645 -9.62 51.65 39.81
N GLY A 646 -8.70 50.96 40.47
CA GLY A 646 -7.34 51.40 40.76
C GLY A 646 -6.49 50.24 41.28
N PRO A 647 -5.18 50.47 41.50
CA PRO A 647 -4.29 49.46 42.07
C PRO A 647 -4.67 49.18 43.53
N VAL A 648 -4.77 47.89 43.89
CA VAL A 648 -5.03 47.44 45.26
C VAL A 648 -3.97 46.42 45.67
N ALA A 649 -3.35 46.61 46.83
CA ALA A 649 -2.45 45.63 47.42
C ALA A 649 -3.24 44.47 48.03
N ILE A 650 -2.92 43.23 47.64
CA ILE A 650 -3.58 42.01 48.10
C ILE A 650 -2.55 41.16 48.87
N LEU A 651 -2.88 40.78 50.09
CA LEU A 651 -2.07 39.85 50.89
C LEU A 651 -2.26 38.40 50.38
N PRO A 652 -1.22 37.55 50.46
CA PRO A 652 -1.34 36.14 50.09
C PRO A 652 -2.38 35.42 50.97
N PRO A 653 -3.02 34.34 50.47
CA PRO A 653 -3.93 33.54 51.26
C PRO A 653 -3.18 32.82 52.39
N MET A 654 -3.85 32.62 53.52
CA MET A 654 -3.34 31.93 54.70
C MET A 654 -4.26 30.77 55.05
N GLU A 655 -3.73 29.78 55.78
CA GLU A 655 -4.56 28.72 56.36
C GLU A 655 -5.29 29.23 57.60
N LYS A 656 -6.60 28.99 57.65
CA LYS A 656 -7.45 29.26 58.80
C LYS A 656 -8.45 28.11 58.97
N ASP A 657 -8.50 27.52 60.16
CA ASP A 657 -9.41 26.41 60.49
C ASP A 657 -9.34 25.22 59.50
N GLY A 658 -8.14 24.92 58.98
CA GLY A 658 -7.90 23.86 57.99
C GLY A 658 -8.32 24.22 56.55
N MET A 659 -8.59 25.49 56.25
CA MET A 659 -9.01 25.99 54.94
C MET A 659 -8.18 27.19 54.50
N ALA A 660 -7.90 27.29 53.20
CA ALA A 660 -7.23 28.47 52.64
C ALA A 660 -8.21 29.67 52.54
N ALA A 661 -7.84 30.81 53.09
CA ALA A 661 -8.63 32.04 53.08
C ALA A 661 -7.75 33.28 52.82
N TYR A 662 -8.30 34.28 52.13
CA TYR A 662 -7.68 35.61 52.07
C TYR A 662 -7.97 36.36 53.37
N PRO A 663 -6.98 37.02 54.01
CA PRO A 663 -7.20 37.81 55.21
C PRO A 663 -8.08 39.03 54.90
N CYS A 664 -9.02 39.35 55.79
CA CYS A 664 -9.82 40.56 55.68
C CYS A 664 -8.92 41.81 55.76
N ALA A 665 -8.96 42.65 54.73
CA ALA A 665 -8.28 43.94 54.69
C ALA A 665 -8.65 44.86 55.87
N SER A 666 -9.88 44.70 56.39
CA SER A 666 -10.40 45.45 57.55
C SER A 666 -9.86 44.98 58.91
N CYS A 667 -9.25 43.79 59.01
CA CYS A 667 -8.89 43.17 60.30
C CYS A 667 -7.46 43.51 60.79
N VAL A 668 -6.70 44.33 60.05
CA VAL A 668 -5.31 44.68 60.39
C VAL A 668 -5.18 46.08 61.04
N ILE A 669 -6.29 46.81 61.23
CA ILE A 669 -6.26 48.16 61.82
C ILE A 669 -6.57 48.14 63.33
N CYS A 670 -5.52 47.88 64.13
CA CYS A 670 -5.41 48.11 65.57
C CYS A 670 -3.90 48.10 65.92
N ARG A 671 -3.24 49.13 66.48
CA ARG A 671 -3.64 50.46 66.95
C ARG A 671 -2.57 51.48 66.50
N VAL A 672 -2.96 52.73 66.26
CA VAL A 672 -2.05 53.88 66.43
C VAL A 672 -2.45 54.56 67.75
N PRO A 673 -1.54 54.74 68.73
CA PRO A 673 -1.85 55.53 69.92
C PRO A 673 -2.01 57.01 69.54
N SER A 674 -3.13 57.60 69.91
CA SER A 674 -3.41 59.01 69.71
C SER A 674 -2.69 59.89 70.75
N GLY A 675 -1.91 60.85 70.28
CA GLY A 675 -1.72 62.15 70.93
C GLY A 675 -0.98 62.20 72.26
N GLY A 676 0.34 62.45 72.19
CA GLY A 676 1.08 63.17 73.23
C GLY A 676 1.82 64.32 72.55
N SER A 677 1.47 65.56 72.87
CA SER A 677 2.07 66.75 72.26
C SER A 677 3.33 67.16 73.01
N GLU A 678 4.47 67.22 72.33
CA GLU A 678 5.57 68.06 72.76
C GLU A 678 6.31 68.60 71.53
N SER A 679 6.47 69.91 71.50
CA SER A 679 7.20 70.63 70.47
C SER A 679 8.64 70.83 70.91
N ASP A 680 9.62 70.51 70.07
CA ASP A 680 10.66 71.50 69.83
C ASP A 680 11.39 71.35 68.48
N SER A 681 12.11 72.41 68.15
CA SER A 681 12.93 72.64 66.96
C SER A 681 14.04 71.62 66.74
N ASP A 682 14.15 71.07 65.54
CA ASP A 682 15.21 71.49 64.61
C ASP A 682 15.04 70.90 63.20
N GLY A 683 15.45 71.64 62.17
CA GLY A 683 15.32 71.21 60.77
C GLY A 683 16.50 70.36 60.28
N LYS A 684 16.22 69.26 59.58
CA LYS A 684 17.10 68.64 58.57
C LYS A 684 16.38 67.56 57.75
N GLU A 685 16.59 67.60 56.42
CA GLU A 685 16.35 66.42 55.57
C GLU A 685 17.40 65.33 55.87
N VAL A 686 16.97 64.08 55.95
CA VAL A 686 17.84 62.91 55.74
C VAL A 686 17.10 61.90 54.87
N LYS A 687 17.74 61.47 53.78
CA LYS A 687 17.24 60.43 52.87
C LYS A 687 17.96 59.10 53.08
N TRP A 688 17.27 58.03 52.67
CA TRP A 688 17.73 56.65 52.44
C TRP A 688 17.95 55.74 53.66
N GLY A 689 17.44 54.50 53.51
CA GLY A 689 17.67 53.40 54.43
C GLY A 689 16.64 52.27 54.24
N GLU A 690 16.91 51.32 53.35
CA GLU A 690 16.12 50.09 53.25
C GLU A 690 16.15 49.32 54.57
N LYS A 691 15.00 49.13 55.22
CA LYS A 691 14.81 48.07 56.22
C LYS A 691 13.47 47.39 56.01
N LYS A 692 13.53 46.08 55.70
CA LYS A 692 12.36 45.19 55.69
C LYS A 692 11.73 45.17 57.09
N PRO A 693 10.43 45.47 57.26
CA PRO A 693 9.74 45.17 58.50
C PRO A 693 9.55 43.65 58.61
N VAL A 694 10.28 43.02 59.53
CA VAL A 694 9.96 41.65 59.95
C VAL A 694 8.71 41.72 60.83
N LEU A 695 7.56 41.42 60.23
CA LEU A 695 6.32 41.19 60.96
C LEU A 695 6.44 39.88 61.73
N LYS A 696 6.84 39.97 63.01
CA LYS A 696 6.54 38.93 63.99
C LYS A 696 5.03 38.87 64.16
N VAL A 697 4.45 37.71 63.91
CA VAL A 697 3.07 37.39 64.29
C VAL A 697 3.15 36.69 65.64
N ASP A 698 2.80 37.38 66.72
CA ASP A 698 2.60 36.74 68.01
C ASP A 698 1.34 35.87 67.95
N THR A 699 1.55 34.57 68.10
CA THR A 699 0.48 33.58 68.24
C THR A 699 0.17 33.44 69.73
N ASP A 700 -0.67 34.34 70.28
CA ASP A 700 -1.47 34.08 71.50
C ASP A 700 -2.33 35.30 71.90
N VAL A 701 -3.60 35.36 71.46
CA VAL A 701 -4.70 35.98 72.23
C VAL A 701 -5.99 35.22 71.98
N VAL A 702 -6.50 34.56 73.02
CA VAL A 702 -7.89 34.06 73.09
C VAL A 702 -8.82 35.24 73.38
N GLY A 703 -9.83 35.48 72.54
CA GLY A 703 -10.82 36.52 72.75
C GLY A 703 -12.04 36.37 71.84
N GLY A 704 -13.14 35.84 72.38
CA GLY A 704 -14.37 35.62 71.62
C GLY A 704 -15.25 36.86 71.53
N CYS A 705 -15.99 37.00 70.42
CA CYS A 705 -17.13 37.91 70.32
C CYS A 705 -18.44 37.10 70.34
N HIS A 706 -19.22 37.26 71.40
CA HIS A 706 -20.59 36.74 71.48
C HIS A 706 -21.58 37.81 71.04
N GLY A 707 -22.60 37.40 70.28
CA GLY A 707 -23.77 38.21 69.94
C GLY A 707 -25.00 37.31 69.97
N ASP A 708 -25.83 37.49 71.00
CA ASP A 708 -26.97 36.62 71.32
C ASP A 708 -28.03 36.56 70.19
N THR A 709 -28.67 35.40 70.06
CA THR A 709 -30.12 35.33 69.85
C THR A 709 -30.64 33.98 70.35
N LYS A 710 -31.45 34.01 71.42
CA LYS A 710 -32.03 32.81 72.04
C LYS A 710 -33.40 32.49 71.45
N GLU A 711 -33.63 31.22 71.10
CA GLU A 711 -34.95 30.61 71.26
C GLU A 711 -34.86 29.15 71.71
N LYS A 712 -35.83 28.69 72.52
CA LYS A 712 -35.78 27.45 73.31
C LYS A 712 -36.69 26.34 72.76
N ARG A 713 -36.21 25.08 72.75
CA ARG A 713 -36.95 23.83 73.08
C ARG A 713 -35.93 22.67 73.14
N LYS A 714 -35.61 22.05 74.28
CA LYS A 714 -36.35 21.13 75.20
C LYS A 714 -36.29 19.65 74.81
N GLY A 715 -35.70 18.83 75.69
CA GLY A 715 -35.77 17.35 75.75
C GLY A 715 -34.78 16.62 74.82
N SER A 716 -34.26 15.44 75.14
CA SER A 716 -34.17 14.67 76.42
C SER A 716 -33.20 13.49 76.21
N ASN A 717 -32.68 12.89 77.30
CA ASN A 717 -32.19 11.50 77.51
C ASN A 717 -31.74 10.67 76.28
N GLY A 718 -30.63 9.93 76.27
CA GLY A 718 -29.74 9.46 77.35
C GLY A 718 -29.23 8.04 77.00
N GLU A 719 -28.12 7.59 77.63
CA GLU A 719 -27.63 6.18 77.61
C GLU A 719 -27.19 5.59 76.24
N SER A 720 -26.33 4.56 76.11
CA SER A 720 -25.27 3.96 76.95
C SER A 720 -24.47 2.93 76.08
N PHE A 721 -23.42 2.29 76.63
CA PHE A 721 -22.61 1.16 76.09
C PHE A 721 -21.67 1.39 74.89
N ARG A 722 -20.55 0.65 74.71
CA ARG A 722 -19.48 0.11 75.62
C ARG A 722 -18.46 -0.70 74.76
N GLY A 723 -17.15 -0.56 75.04
CA GLY A 723 -16.05 -1.45 74.54
C GLY A 723 -15.77 -1.41 73.02
N LEU A 724 -14.72 -2.03 72.47
CA LEU A 724 -13.47 -2.68 72.95
C LEU A 724 -12.60 -2.96 71.67
N ASP A 725 -11.26 -3.05 71.62
CA ASP A 725 -10.16 -2.80 72.58
C ASP A 725 -8.93 -2.14 71.89
N ARG A 726 -7.73 -2.77 71.88
CA ARG A 726 -6.43 -2.23 71.41
C ARG A 726 -5.67 -3.11 70.39
N HIS A 727 -4.53 -2.55 69.93
CA HIS A 727 -3.29 -3.21 69.48
C HIS A 727 -3.28 -3.83 68.06
N LEU A 728 -2.20 -3.87 67.29
CA LEU A 728 -0.85 -3.25 67.20
C LEU A 728 -0.17 -3.98 66.03
N THR A 729 0.54 -3.32 65.11
CA THR A 729 1.75 -3.89 64.48
C THR A 729 2.54 -2.82 63.71
N GLU A 730 3.85 -2.75 63.96
CA GLU A 730 4.84 -2.14 63.08
C GLU A 730 5.40 -3.20 62.10
N VAL A 731 6.14 -2.77 61.05
CA VAL A 731 7.57 -3.10 60.81
C VAL A 731 8.04 -2.61 59.42
N THR A 732 8.83 -1.53 59.45
CA THR A 732 10.19 -1.28 58.90
C THR A 732 10.79 -1.93 57.61
N LEU A 733 11.70 -1.17 56.97
CA LEU A 733 12.80 -1.52 56.01
C LEU A 733 12.40 -1.78 54.52
N VAL A 734 13.19 -1.53 53.47
CA VAL A 734 14.55 -0.93 53.25
C VAL A 734 14.67 -0.47 51.77
N ALA A 735 15.53 0.52 51.43
CA ALA A 735 16.15 0.62 50.09
C ALA A 735 17.40 1.53 50.02
N SER A 736 18.52 0.92 49.62
CA SER A 736 19.79 1.43 49.03
C SER A 736 20.50 0.17 48.46
N PRO A 737 21.56 0.22 47.62
CA PRO A 737 22.39 1.35 47.17
C PRO A 737 22.71 1.36 45.64
N VAL A 738 23.60 2.27 45.19
CA VAL A 738 24.90 2.02 44.49
C VAL A 738 25.29 3.18 43.55
N GLU A 739 26.54 3.64 43.68
CA GLU A 739 27.25 4.60 42.80
C GLU A 739 28.31 3.91 41.91
N MET A 740 28.73 4.58 40.82
CA MET A 740 30.13 4.84 40.38
C MET A 740 30.10 5.55 39.01
N GLU A 741 30.67 6.76 38.84
CA GLU A 741 32.07 7.07 38.40
C GLU A 741 32.42 6.62 36.95
N ASP A 742 33.13 7.36 36.09
CA ASP A 742 33.80 8.68 36.12
C ASP A 742 34.16 9.14 34.66
N LYS A 743 34.64 10.38 34.48
CA LYS A 743 35.44 10.97 33.36
C LYS A 743 34.76 11.52 32.09
N GLY A 744 35.24 12.70 31.66
CA GLY A 744 35.27 13.11 30.25
C GLY A 744 35.24 14.63 29.97
N ARG A 745 36.40 15.25 29.69
CA ARG A 745 36.55 16.66 29.25
C ARG A 745 36.92 16.69 27.77
N HIS A 746 36.24 17.49 26.92
CA HIS A 746 36.89 18.34 25.89
C HIS A 746 35.93 19.27 25.12
N ASP A 747 36.55 20.22 24.42
CA ASP A 747 35.99 21.37 23.71
C ASP A 747 35.43 21.04 22.32
N ARG A 748 34.31 21.67 21.94
CA ARG A 748 34.20 22.57 20.76
C ARG A 748 32.82 23.24 20.68
#